data_AF-A0A369K6E1-F1
#
_entry.id   AF-A0A369K6E1-F1
#
_cell.length_a   1.000
_cell.length_b   1.000
_cell.length_c   1.000
_cell.angle_alpha   90.00
_cell.angle_beta   90.00
_cell.angle_gamma   90.00
#
_symmetry.space_group_name_H-M   'P 1'
#
loop_
_entity.id
_entity.type
_entity.pdbx_description
1 polymer ?
#
loop_
_entity_poly.entity_id
_entity_poly.type
_entity_poly.pdbx_seq_one_letter_code
_entity_poly.pdbx_strand_id
1 'polypeptide(L)'
;FRDTYFVHELRGTKGATVHNPYSRDERKEALTKYLEFVDVDKLDPEQWWIDVGIEIHLAGHIVQWLESSHKDLLKFALPSKSDRDIVKLHEGKHFFLDRVAQLKDLAGFRLDPLTRGRDDGVQYVNVYTTDKAVTYQLHTGLWRRRNASDLLPAKIGRLAEDLNKMSGILREVSKSPHMDGNARFEVRINLAQARRQHTYLPEALIRRSVVAFPSRNWWLFKFYRLSAFFAVVTDLSTSEEQHRRWHASLTLGAMVVYMMNALNYREGQSADEQELLIACSQHVWEVDWDEDPDDVEEHPLAHARGLWFVSSVNMADKAARLHPRRLPRKETVARLYGEATFDQLAHRFGHTAILIDKPVGGSNVRRISNRRVDPRPAQWAPEDLSDDERDDIDIEGRGITLRALDQMAGEDLDDWGGAPEDQDGDYTPNAILALILKHFPHDVFSCSANRKDRRKTAYVLLSYEDIAEVTIHKFKTLDLSDIFTRVQARLCNAETWDMLFDRYFPPRGTPPIVKGEKQNFPYTYYYPRWIDLMNRVETERAAKLIRDEVRKKFNALHWVPFAGSDRMWTTGTSSSKLYVLLPADGHRGSCPWIAVNARHGKLEDVRLCREEDPDPVERPRKRIRLDRNPPNVDDPDLPEEEEEENEREEVAGLQENAANFYLMLREEEEEGSDEE
;
A
#
# COMPACT_ATOMS: atom_id res chain seq x y z
N PHE A 1 20.43 -27.25 30.09
CA PHE A 1 19.09 -27.79 30.41
C PHE A 1 18.52 -27.33 31.74
N ARG A 2 19.21 -26.54 32.59
CA ARG A 2 18.45 -25.84 33.65
C ARG A 2 17.48 -24.88 32.97
N ASP A 3 16.23 -24.91 33.41
CA ASP A 3 15.10 -24.11 32.92
C ASP A 3 14.63 -24.39 31.48
N THR A 4 15.00 -25.54 30.90
CA THR A 4 14.39 -26.01 29.64
C THR A 4 13.11 -26.79 29.90
N TYR A 5 12.01 -26.40 29.26
CA TYR A 5 10.76 -27.15 29.22
C TYR A 5 10.55 -27.78 27.84
N PHE A 6 9.86 -28.92 27.80
CA PHE A 6 9.51 -29.63 26.56
C PHE A 6 8.00 -29.64 26.42
N VAL A 7 7.50 -29.19 25.27
CA VAL A 7 6.08 -29.22 24.95
C VAL A 7 5.85 -30.36 23.96
N HIS A 8 4.87 -31.21 24.27
CA HIS A 8 4.39 -32.23 23.35
C HIS A 8 3.04 -31.78 22.79
N GLU A 9 2.89 -31.87 21.47
CA GLU A 9 1.64 -31.55 20.79
C GLU A 9 1.29 -32.69 19.84
N LEU A 10 0.05 -33.17 19.93
CA LEU A 10 -0.50 -34.19 19.05
C LEU A 10 -1.34 -33.49 17.98
N ARG A 11 -0.95 -33.62 16.71
CA ARG A 11 -1.64 -33.00 15.56
C ARG A 11 -2.17 -34.05 14.59
N GLY A 12 -3.11 -33.66 13.74
CA GLY A 12 -3.69 -34.54 12.72
C GLY A 12 -4.78 -35.49 13.21
N THR A 13 -5.24 -35.32 14.45
CA THR A 13 -6.25 -36.18 15.09
C THR A 13 -7.66 -35.56 15.08
N LYS A 14 -7.88 -34.48 14.31
CA LYS A 14 -9.18 -33.79 14.25
C LYS A 14 -10.24 -34.73 13.71
N GLY A 15 -11.33 -34.90 14.46
CA GLY A 15 -12.42 -35.80 14.08
C GLY A 15 -12.06 -37.29 14.16
N ALA A 16 -10.92 -37.65 14.78
CA ALA A 16 -10.51 -39.05 14.92
C ALA A 16 -11.53 -39.92 15.68
N THR A 17 -12.35 -39.30 16.54
CA THR A 17 -13.45 -39.96 17.22
C THR A 17 -14.71 -39.09 17.18
N VAL A 18 -15.86 -39.74 17.07
CA VAL A 18 -17.20 -39.14 17.08
C VAL A 18 -18.06 -39.95 18.05
N HIS A 19 -18.94 -39.30 18.78
CA HIS A 19 -19.81 -39.93 19.77
C HIS A 19 -21.08 -39.12 19.97
N ASN A 20 -22.15 -39.75 20.46
CA ASN A 20 -23.33 -39.04 20.93
C ASN A 20 -22.99 -38.23 22.20
N PRO A 21 -23.15 -36.89 22.20
CA PRO A 21 -22.79 -36.07 23.34
C PRO A 21 -23.61 -36.43 24.58
N TYR A 22 -24.81 -37.00 24.45
CA TYR A 22 -25.66 -37.40 25.58
C TYR A 22 -25.27 -38.76 26.18
N SER A 23 -24.51 -39.58 25.46
CA SER A 23 -24.13 -40.94 25.88
C SER A 23 -22.82 -40.94 26.66
N ARG A 24 -22.89 -41.19 27.98
CA ARG A 24 -21.71 -41.22 28.85
C ARG A 24 -20.70 -42.31 28.44
N ASP A 25 -21.19 -43.44 27.94
CA ASP A 25 -20.38 -44.59 27.58
C ASP A 25 -19.67 -44.35 26.24
N GLU A 26 -20.38 -43.85 25.22
CA GLU A 26 -19.75 -43.47 23.95
C GLU A 26 -18.69 -42.37 24.13
N ARG A 27 -18.94 -41.38 25.02
CA ARG A 27 -17.91 -40.37 25.37
C ARG A 27 -16.66 -41.01 25.98
N LYS A 28 -16.83 -42.03 26.82
CA LYS A 28 -15.71 -42.75 27.44
C LYS A 28 -14.93 -43.53 26.39
N GLU A 29 -15.63 -44.29 25.56
CA GLU A 29 -15.04 -45.11 24.50
C GLU A 29 -14.31 -44.26 23.47
N ALA A 30 -14.90 -43.14 23.03
CA ALA A 30 -14.27 -42.19 22.13
C ALA A 30 -12.99 -41.60 22.73
N LEU A 31 -13.00 -41.17 23.99
CA LEU A 31 -11.79 -40.66 24.63
C LEU A 31 -10.71 -41.74 24.79
N THR A 32 -11.08 -42.96 25.20
CA THR A 32 -10.14 -44.08 25.32
C THR A 32 -9.51 -44.41 23.97
N LYS A 33 -10.31 -44.49 22.90
CA LYS A 33 -9.81 -44.69 21.54
C LYS A 33 -8.92 -43.55 21.08
N TYR A 34 -9.30 -42.30 21.36
CA TYR A 34 -8.49 -41.13 21.02
C TYR A 34 -7.12 -41.13 21.72
N LEU A 35 -7.02 -41.74 22.90
CA LEU A 35 -5.78 -41.82 23.68
C LEU A 35 -5.04 -43.14 23.51
N GLU A 36 -5.49 -44.05 22.64
CA GLU A 36 -4.95 -45.42 22.54
C GLU A 36 -3.46 -45.48 22.18
N PHE A 37 -2.97 -44.44 21.50
CA PHE A 37 -1.57 -44.31 21.09
C PHE A 37 -0.70 -43.60 22.13
N VAL A 38 -1.27 -43.19 23.27
CA VAL A 38 -0.56 -42.55 24.38
C VAL A 38 -0.65 -43.43 25.63
N ASP A 39 0.48 -43.59 26.31
CA ASP A 39 0.53 -44.24 27.61
C ASP A 39 -0.05 -43.31 28.69
N VAL A 40 -1.37 -43.34 28.84
CA VAL A 40 -2.13 -42.45 29.74
C VAL A 40 -1.70 -42.55 31.20
N ASP A 41 -1.13 -43.68 31.64
CA ASP A 41 -0.64 -43.87 33.00
C ASP A 41 0.64 -43.06 33.28
N LYS A 42 1.33 -42.62 32.23
CA LYS A 42 2.49 -41.72 32.31
C LYS A 42 2.14 -40.24 32.12
N LEU A 43 0.88 -39.93 31.82
CA LEU A 43 0.43 -38.56 31.67
C LEU A 43 -0.06 -38.02 33.01
N ASP A 44 0.27 -36.78 33.32
CA ASP A 44 -0.48 -35.98 34.29
C ASP A 44 -1.64 -35.29 33.55
N PRO A 45 -2.90 -35.73 33.71
CA PRO A 45 -4.02 -35.14 32.98
C PRO A 45 -4.19 -33.65 33.27
N GLU A 46 -3.74 -33.16 34.43
CA GLU A 46 -3.82 -31.74 34.82
C GLU A 46 -2.84 -30.84 34.04
N GLN A 47 -1.85 -31.44 33.38
CA GLN A 47 -0.86 -30.74 32.54
C GLN A 47 -1.11 -30.91 31.04
N TRP A 48 -2.19 -31.61 30.66
CA TRP A 48 -2.57 -31.84 29.27
C TRP A 48 -3.87 -31.13 28.93
N TRP A 49 -3.96 -30.66 27.70
CA TRP A 49 -5.15 -30.03 27.16
C TRP A 49 -5.68 -30.81 25.97
N ILE A 50 -6.99 -30.79 25.82
CA ILE A 50 -7.72 -31.43 24.73
C ILE A 50 -8.81 -30.49 24.23
N ASP A 51 -9.03 -30.51 22.92
CA ASP A 51 -10.12 -29.79 22.27
C ASP A 51 -11.36 -30.70 22.20
N VAL A 52 -12.44 -30.28 22.85
CA VAL A 52 -13.72 -31.00 22.82
C VAL A 52 -14.75 -30.16 22.08
N GLY A 53 -15.34 -30.73 21.04
CA GLY A 53 -16.27 -30.03 20.15
C GLY A 53 -17.66 -30.66 20.10
N ILE A 54 -18.69 -29.81 20.03
CA ILE A 54 -20.03 -30.18 19.56
C ILE A 54 -20.15 -29.74 18.11
N GLU A 55 -20.72 -30.62 17.29
CA GLU A 55 -20.99 -30.36 15.88
C GLU A 55 -22.50 -30.42 15.63
N ILE A 56 -23.02 -29.39 14.95
CA ILE A 56 -24.41 -29.28 14.53
C ILE A 56 -24.44 -29.49 13.02
N HIS A 57 -25.11 -30.56 12.60
CA HIS A 57 -25.29 -30.94 11.20
C HIS A 57 -26.79 -31.00 10.89
N LEU A 58 -27.14 -30.55 9.68
CA LEU A 58 -28.46 -30.72 9.09
C LEU A 58 -28.25 -31.15 7.63
N ALA A 59 -28.78 -32.32 7.27
CA ALA A 59 -28.62 -32.88 5.94
C ALA A 59 -29.14 -31.93 4.84
N GLY A 60 -28.37 -31.76 3.76
CA GLY A 60 -28.71 -30.90 2.63
C GLY A 60 -28.61 -29.40 2.93
N HIS A 61 -27.97 -29.03 4.05
CA HIS A 61 -27.82 -27.64 4.48
C HIS A 61 -26.39 -27.28 4.88
N ILE A 62 -26.07 -25.99 4.75
CA ILE A 62 -24.93 -25.34 5.39
C ILE A 62 -25.42 -24.62 6.64
N VAL A 63 -24.92 -25.07 7.80
CA VAL A 63 -25.24 -24.48 9.10
C VAL A 63 -24.19 -23.42 9.46
N GLN A 64 -24.65 -22.20 9.69
CA GLN A 64 -23.83 -21.02 10.00
C GLN A 64 -24.14 -20.47 11.39
N TRP A 65 -23.14 -19.92 12.07
CA TRP A 65 -23.30 -19.26 13.38
C TRP A 65 -23.77 -17.81 13.21
N LEU A 66 -24.67 -17.37 14.08
CA LEU A 66 -25.16 -15.99 14.14
C LEU A 66 -24.34 -15.15 15.12
N GLU A 67 -23.84 -14.00 14.67
CA GLU A 67 -23.07 -13.03 15.49
C GLU A 67 -23.85 -12.63 16.75
N SER A 68 -25.16 -12.42 16.61
CA SER A 68 -26.05 -12.00 17.70
C SER A 68 -26.09 -12.97 18.90
N SER A 69 -25.70 -14.23 18.70
CA SER A 69 -25.73 -15.27 19.73
C SER A 69 -24.41 -15.46 20.49
N HIS A 70 -23.34 -14.76 20.09
CA HIS A 70 -21.98 -14.99 20.63
C HIS A 70 -21.91 -14.85 22.14
N LYS A 71 -22.58 -13.86 22.73
CA LYS A 71 -22.62 -13.67 24.20
C LYS A 71 -23.28 -14.84 24.91
N ASP A 72 -24.31 -15.46 24.32
CA ASP A 72 -24.97 -16.63 24.90
C ASP A 72 -24.11 -17.89 24.81
N LEU A 73 -23.40 -18.07 23.71
CA LEU A 73 -22.42 -19.15 23.55
C LEU A 73 -21.27 -19.00 24.55
N LEU A 74 -20.81 -17.77 24.79
CA LEU A 74 -19.81 -17.49 25.82
C LEU A 74 -20.33 -17.79 27.23
N LYS A 75 -21.58 -17.42 27.56
CA LYS A 75 -22.21 -17.79 28.84
C LYS A 75 -22.28 -19.30 29.02
N PHE A 76 -22.54 -20.03 27.93
CA PHE A 76 -22.56 -21.49 27.96
C PHE A 76 -21.16 -22.08 28.19
N ALA A 77 -20.13 -21.55 27.52
CA ALA A 77 -18.75 -22.01 27.71
C ALA A 77 -18.16 -21.63 29.09
N LEU A 78 -18.61 -20.52 29.67
CA LEU A 78 -18.05 -19.93 30.89
C LEU A 78 -19.15 -19.67 31.94
N PRO A 79 -19.81 -20.72 32.46
CA PRO A 79 -20.97 -20.58 33.34
C PRO A 79 -20.66 -19.92 34.68
N SER A 80 -19.40 -19.88 35.13
CA SER A 80 -19.01 -19.15 36.34
C SER A 80 -19.05 -17.62 36.19
N LYS A 81 -19.22 -17.10 34.96
CA LYS A 81 -19.06 -15.67 34.68
C LYS A 81 -20.37 -14.91 34.71
N SER A 82 -20.28 -13.70 35.28
CA SER A 82 -21.39 -12.76 35.27
C SER A 82 -21.62 -12.22 33.86
N ASP A 83 -22.84 -11.76 33.58
CA ASP A 83 -23.18 -11.10 32.30
C ASP A 83 -22.24 -9.94 31.97
N ARG A 84 -21.83 -9.18 32.99
CA ARG A 84 -20.88 -8.08 32.85
C ARG A 84 -19.50 -8.58 32.40
N ASP A 85 -19.04 -9.72 32.90
CA ASP A 85 -17.76 -10.29 32.51
C ASP A 85 -17.79 -10.86 31.09
N ILE A 86 -18.93 -11.43 30.68
CA ILE A 86 -19.15 -11.91 29.32
C ILE A 86 -19.11 -10.75 28.32
N VAL A 87 -19.80 -9.64 28.61
CA VAL A 87 -19.73 -8.44 27.76
C VAL A 87 -18.29 -7.95 27.62
N LYS A 88 -17.55 -7.87 28.73
CA LYS A 88 -16.12 -7.48 28.70
C LYS A 88 -15.22 -8.46 27.95
N LEU A 89 -15.54 -9.76 27.96
CA LEU A 89 -14.80 -10.76 27.20
C LEU A 89 -15.06 -10.57 25.71
N HIS A 90 -16.33 -10.41 25.32
CA HIS A 90 -16.77 -10.21 23.94
C HIS A 90 -16.19 -8.92 23.31
N GLU A 91 -16.12 -7.82 24.05
CA GLU A 91 -15.56 -6.55 23.59
C GLU A 91 -14.03 -6.45 23.80
N GLY A 92 -13.42 -7.51 24.33
CA GLY A 92 -12.01 -7.53 24.70
C GLY A 92 -11.09 -7.84 23.51
N LYS A 93 -9.82 -7.42 23.63
CA LYS A 93 -8.77 -7.68 22.63
C LYS A 93 -8.44 -9.16 22.36
N HIS A 94 -8.93 -10.06 23.20
CA HIS A 94 -8.72 -11.51 23.08
C HIS A 94 -9.92 -12.24 22.47
N PHE A 95 -10.97 -11.48 22.12
CA PHE A 95 -12.07 -11.96 21.32
C PHE A 95 -11.81 -11.61 19.85
N PHE A 96 -11.94 -12.60 19.00
CA PHE A 96 -11.67 -12.48 17.59
C PHE A 96 -12.91 -12.89 16.81
N LEU A 97 -13.58 -11.92 16.20
CA LEU A 97 -14.73 -12.17 15.34
C LEU A 97 -14.27 -12.78 14.00
N ASP A 98 -14.92 -13.86 13.57
CA ASP A 98 -14.63 -14.60 12.34
C ASP A 98 -15.83 -14.53 11.40
N ARG A 99 -16.03 -13.39 10.73
CA ARG A 99 -17.10 -13.21 9.72
C ARG A 99 -16.92 -14.14 8.53
N VAL A 100 -18.05 -14.58 7.98
CA VAL A 100 -18.10 -15.54 6.88
C VAL A 100 -18.55 -14.83 5.61
N ALA A 101 -17.73 -14.87 4.55
CA ALA A 101 -18.09 -14.41 3.21
C ALA A 101 -18.65 -12.96 3.14
N GLN A 102 -18.19 -12.10 4.05
CA GLN A 102 -18.64 -10.70 4.20
C GLN A 102 -20.14 -10.51 4.52
N LEU A 103 -20.79 -11.55 5.01
CA LEU A 103 -22.13 -11.49 5.56
C LEU A 103 -22.04 -11.03 7.02
N LYS A 104 -22.64 -9.88 7.32
CA LYS A 104 -22.56 -9.20 8.62
C LYS A 104 -22.97 -10.12 9.76
N ASP A 105 -24.14 -10.75 9.63
CA ASP A 105 -24.75 -11.48 10.74
C ASP A 105 -24.19 -12.90 10.90
N LEU A 106 -23.39 -13.37 9.94
CA LEU A 106 -22.81 -14.71 9.95
C LEU A 106 -21.36 -14.66 10.40
N ALA A 107 -21.12 -15.11 11.63
CA ALA A 107 -19.79 -15.10 12.19
C ALA A 107 -19.59 -16.23 13.19
N GLY A 108 -18.42 -16.86 13.10
CA GLY A 108 -17.83 -17.57 14.22
C GLY A 108 -17.08 -16.62 15.14
N PHE A 109 -16.44 -17.17 16.16
CA PHE A 109 -15.49 -16.41 16.98
C PHE A 109 -14.45 -17.31 17.63
N ARG A 110 -13.35 -16.67 18.05
CA ARG A 110 -12.32 -17.26 18.90
C ARG A 110 -12.15 -16.42 20.14
N LEU A 111 -11.98 -17.07 21.28
CA LEU A 111 -11.73 -16.39 22.55
C LEU A 111 -10.57 -17.06 23.28
N ASP A 112 -9.60 -16.25 23.68
CA ASP A 112 -8.66 -16.58 24.75
C ASP A 112 -9.14 -15.91 26.07
N PRO A 113 -9.81 -16.65 26.96
CA PRO A 113 -10.35 -16.10 28.20
C PRO A 113 -9.26 -15.81 29.25
N LEU A 114 -8.02 -16.24 29.03
CA LEU A 114 -6.89 -16.08 29.95
C LEU A 114 -7.26 -16.52 31.39
N THR A 115 -6.95 -15.69 32.38
CA THR A 115 -7.23 -15.95 33.80
C THR A 115 -8.72 -16.08 34.09
N ARG A 116 -9.60 -15.51 33.26
CA ARG A 116 -11.05 -15.62 33.47
C ARG A 116 -11.53 -17.03 33.18
N GLY A 117 -10.92 -17.77 32.26
CA GLY A 117 -11.36 -19.14 31.94
C GLY A 117 -11.02 -20.19 33.01
N ARG A 118 -10.20 -19.84 34.02
CA ARG A 118 -9.67 -20.79 35.01
C ARG A 118 -10.74 -21.51 35.83
N ASP A 119 -11.73 -20.77 36.33
CA ASP A 119 -12.77 -21.34 37.21
C ASP A 119 -13.63 -22.37 36.45
N ASP A 120 -13.78 -22.21 35.14
CA ASP A 120 -14.50 -23.12 34.26
C ASP A 120 -13.57 -24.17 33.61
N GLY A 121 -12.26 -24.08 33.84
CA GLY A 121 -11.25 -24.95 33.24
C GLY A 121 -11.07 -24.77 31.72
N VAL A 122 -11.54 -23.64 31.16
CA VAL A 122 -11.52 -23.34 29.73
C VAL A 122 -10.31 -22.46 29.40
N GLN A 123 -9.44 -22.92 28.52
CA GLN A 123 -8.27 -22.17 28.05
C GLN A 123 -8.50 -21.46 26.72
N TYR A 124 -9.44 -21.95 25.91
CA TYR A 124 -9.70 -21.41 24.60
C TYR A 124 -11.09 -21.82 24.13
N VAL A 125 -11.75 -20.94 23.40
CA VAL A 125 -13.05 -21.20 22.75
C VAL A 125 -12.91 -20.94 21.27
N ASN A 126 -13.44 -21.84 20.45
CA ASN A 126 -13.46 -21.72 19.00
C ASN A 126 -14.82 -22.15 18.45
N VAL A 127 -15.53 -21.20 17.89
CA VAL A 127 -16.84 -21.37 17.27
C VAL A 127 -16.68 -21.06 15.79
N TYR A 128 -16.87 -22.06 14.93
CA TYR A 128 -16.59 -21.94 13.49
C TYR A 128 -17.46 -22.88 12.66
N THR A 129 -17.45 -22.70 11.34
CA THR A 129 -18.14 -23.56 10.39
C THR A 129 -17.18 -24.43 9.58
N THR A 130 -17.67 -25.57 9.09
CA THR A 130 -16.89 -26.56 8.33
C THR A 130 -17.20 -26.57 6.84
N ASP A 131 -17.92 -25.59 6.32
CA ASP A 131 -18.16 -25.37 4.87
C ASP A 131 -16.86 -25.08 4.07
N LYS A 132 -15.70 -25.20 4.72
CA LYS A 132 -14.37 -25.21 4.10
C LYS A 132 -13.96 -26.60 3.63
N ALA A 133 -14.73 -27.67 3.90
CA ALA A 133 -14.45 -29.05 3.48
C ALA A 133 -14.08 -29.15 2.00
N VAL A 134 -14.82 -28.45 1.14
CA VAL A 134 -14.59 -28.36 -0.32
C VAL A 134 -13.25 -27.71 -0.68
N THR A 135 -12.73 -26.85 0.20
CA THR A 135 -11.48 -26.08 0.00
C THR A 135 -10.26 -26.72 0.68
N TYR A 136 -10.44 -27.75 1.53
CA TYR A 136 -9.34 -28.41 2.22
C TYR A 136 -8.56 -29.33 1.27
N GLN A 137 -7.31 -28.95 0.98
CA GLN A 137 -6.13 -29.77 0.60
C GLN A 137 -6.27 -30.95 -0.40
N LEU A 138 -7.36 -31.10 -1.14
CA LEU A 138 -7.41 -31.96 -2.32
C LEU A 138 -6.71 -31.32 -3.54
N HIS A 139 -6.53 -30.00 -3.51
CA HIS A 139 -5.88 -29.22 -4.55
C HIS A 139 -4.67 -28.47 -3.97
N THR A 140 -3.45 -28.83 -4.38
CA THR A 140 -2.22 -28.18 -3.91
C THR A 140 -2.17 -26.72 -4.36
N GLY A 141 -2.44 -25.81 -3.42
CA GLY A 141 -2.23 -24.36 -3.60
C GLY A 141 -3.37 -23.58 -4.26
N LEU A 142 -4.37 -24.23 -4.88
CA LEU A 142 -5.48 -23.57 -5.58
C LEU A 142 -6.25 -22.61 -4.65
N TRP A 143 -6.63 -23.10 -3.48
CA TRP A 143 -7.43 -22.33 -2.53
C TRP A 143 -6.61 -21.41 -1.63
N ARG A 144 -5.27 -21.29 -1.81
CA ARG A 144 -4.40 -20.50 -0.93
C ARG A 144 -4.90 -19.06 -0.76
N ARG A 145 -4.61 -18.45 0.40
CA ARG A 145 -4.79 -17.01 0.59
C ARG A 145 -3.95 -16.26 -0.45
N ARG A 146 -4.58 -15.33 -1.16
CA ARG A 146 -3.96 -14.52 -2.22
C ARG A 146 -3.54 -13.16 -1.67
N ASN A 147 -2.57 -12.54 -2.32
CA ASN A 147 -2.15 -11.17 -2.04
C ASN A 147 -2.42 -10.30 -3.25
N ALA A 148 -2.54 -8.97 -3.08
CA ALA A 148 -2.75 -8.09 -4.23
C ALA A 148 -1.59 -8.19 -5.24
N SER A 149 -0.39 -8.59 -4.79
CA SER A 149 0.74 -8.91 -5.68
C SER A 149 0.51 -10.08 -6.64
N ASP A 150 -0.53 -10.90 -6.45
CA ASP A 150 -0.95 -11.92 -7.43
C ASP A 150 -1.61 -11.28 -8.68
N LEU A 151 -1.92 -9.98 -8.66
CA LEU A 151 -2.42 -9.19 -9.81
C LEU A 151 -1.31 -8.49 -10.61
N LEU A 152 -0.04 -8.66 -10.22
CA LEU A 152 1.08 -8.15 -11.01
C LEU A 152 1.16 -8.91 -12.35
N PRO A 153 1.73 -8.30 -13.42
CA PRO A 153 1.68 -8.87 -14.77
C PRO A 153 2.13 -10.33 -14.85
N ALA A 154 3.24 -10.67 -14.20
CA ALA A 154 3.79 -12.04 -14.19
C ALA A 154 2.92 -13.08 -13.46
N LYS A 155 1.82 -12.69 -12.80
CA LYS A 155 1.00 -13.59 -11.97
C LYS A 155 -0.50 -13.51 -12.27
N ILE A 156 -0.97 -12.42 -12.89
CA ILE A 156 -2.40 -12.16 -13.08
C ILE A 156 -3.07 -13.22 -13.96
N GLY A 157 -2.39 -13.71 -15.00
CA GLY A 157 -2.90 -14.81 -15.85
C GLY A 157 -3.17 -16.07 -15.04
N ARG A 158 -2.19 -16.51 -14.24
CA ARG A 158 -2.35 -17.66 -13.32
C ARG A 158 -3.46 -17.44 -12.29
N LEU A 159 -3.62 -16.22 -11.78
CA LEU A 159 -4.71 -15.90 -10.87
C LEU A 159 -6.08 -16.02 -11.56
N ALA A 160 -6.21 -15.55 -12.80
CA ALA A 160 -7.43 -15.68 -13.60
C ALA A 160 -7.77 -17.16 -13.84
N GLU A 161 -6.79 -17.99 -14.19
CA GLU A 161 -7.00 -19.44 -14.32
C GLU A 161 -7.46 -20.10 -13.01
N ASP A 162 -6.81 -19.76 -11.90
CA ASP A 162 -7.14 -20.30 -10.59
C ASP A 162 -8.58 -19.93 -10.20
N LEU A 163 -8.99 -18.68 -10.47
CA LEU A 163 -10.37 -18.22 -10.25
C LEU A 163 -11.38 -18.99 -11.09
N ASN A 164 -11.10 -19.23 -12.37
CA ASN A 164 -11.95 -20.03 -13.25
C ASN A 164 -12.08 -21.49 -12.76
N LYS A 165 -10.97 -22.11 -12.33
CA LYS A 165 -10.98 -23.46 -11.76
C LYS A 165 -11.77 -23.51 -10.45
N MET A 166 -11.60 -22.52 -9.58
CA MET A 166 -12.32 -22.41 -8.31
C MET A 166 -13.83 -22.19 -8.53
N SER A 167 -14.24 -21.34 -9.48
CA SER A 167 -15.66 -21.11 -9.78
C SER A 167 -16.30 -22.38 -10.34
N GLY A 168 -15.62 -23.11 -11.24
CA GLY A 168 -16.05 -24.41 -11.72
C GLY A 168 -16.28 -25.42 -10.60
N ILE A 169 -15.36 -25.52 -9.63
CA ILE A 169 -15.53 -26.40 -8.45
C ILE A 169 -16.78 -26.00 -7.65
N LEU A 170 -16.98 -24.71 -7.37
CA LEU A 170 -18.15 -24.26 -6.61
C LEU A 170 -19.47 -24.56 -7.32
N ARG A 171 -19.50 -24.46 -8.66
CA ARG A 171 -20.66 -24.82 -9.48
C ARG A 171 -20.95 -26.32 -9.46
N GLU A 172 -19.92 -27.17 -9.50
CA GLU A 172 -20.14 -28.62 -9.40
C GLU A 172 -20.59 -29.03 -8.00
N VAL A 173 -20.05 -28.36 -6.98
CA VAL A 173 -20.43 -28.58 -5.57
C VAL A 173 -21.86 -28.13 -5.31
N SER A 174 -22.36 -27.06 -5.96
CA SER A 174 -23.74 -26.62 -5.80
C SER A 174 -24.77 -27.60 -6.35
N LYS A 175 -24.37 -28.48 -7.28
CA LYS A 175 -25.21 -29.56 -7.82
C LYS A 175 -25.19 -30.82 -6.94
N SER A 176 -24.26 -30.92 -5.98
CA SER A 176 -24.10 -32.09 -5.13
C SER A 176 -24.99 -32.00 -3.88
N PRO A 177 -25.92 -32.96 -3.65
CA PRO A 177 -26.78 -32.96 -2.47
C PRO A 177 -26.04 -33.36 -1.17
N HIS A 178 -24.75 -33.70 -1.26
CA HIS A 178 -23.96 -34.23 -0.14
C HIS A 178 -22.88 -33.27 0.36
N MET A 179 -22.82 -32.06 -0.21
CA MET A 179 -21.82 -31.05 0.17
C MET A 179 -22.40 -30.13 1.26
N ASP A 180 -22.52 -30.68 2.46
CA ASP A 180 -23.01 -29.97 3.64
C ASP A 180 -21.88 -29.24 4.39
N GLY A 181 -22.26 -28.36 5.31
CA GLY A 181 -21.37 -27.61 6.17
C GLY A 181 -21.93 -27.53 7.57
N ASN A 182 -21.09 -27.80 8.57
CA ASN A 182 -21.51 -27.96 9.96
C ASN A 182 -21.09 -26.74 10.77
N ALA A 183 -21.89 -26.42 11.78
CA ALA A 183 -21.54 -25.44 12.80
C ALA A 183 -20.90 -26.16 13.99
N ARG A 184 -19.65 -25.80 14.32
CA ARG A 184 -18.86 -26.45 15.37
C ARG A 184 -18.51 -25.49 16.50
N PHE A 185 -18.75 -25.95 17.73
CA PHE A 185 -18.43 -25.23 18.96
C PHE A 185 -17.44 -26.06 19.76
N GLU A 186 -16.20 -25.58 19.85
CA GLU A 186 -15.06 -26.28 20.44
C GLU A 186 -14.50 -25.49 21.62
N VAL A 187 -14.15 -26.21 22.69
CA VAL A 187 -13.47 -25.65 23.86
C VAL A 187 -12.20 -26.44 24.14
N ARG A 188 -11.11 -25.72 24.43
CA ARG A 188 -9.86 -26.31 24.93
C ARG A 188 -9.90 -26.35 26.44
N ILE A 189 -9.78 -27.55 26.98
CA ILE A 189 -9.92 -27.81 28.42
C ILE A 189 -8.83 -28.75 28.88
N ASN A 190 -8.69 -28.86 30.20
CA ASN A 190 -7.82 -29.85 30.78
C ASN A 190 -8.30 -31.29 30.48
N LEU A 191 -7.37 -32.21 30.20
CA LEU A 191 -7.69 -33.61 29.88
C LEU A 191 -8.51 -34.30 30.99
N ALA A 192 -8.28 -33.95 32.27
CA ALA A 192 -9.08 -34.45 33.39
C ALA A 192 -10.58 -34.10 33.29
N GLN A 193 -10.92 -33.02 32.56
CA GLN A 193 -12.29 -32.53 32.39
C GLN A 193 -12.94 -32.99 31.07
N ALA A 194 -12.20 -33.70 30.20
CA ALA A 194 -12.62 -34.06 28.85
C ALA A 194 -14.01 -34.71 28.76
N ARG A 195 -14.38 -35.50 29.77
CA ARG A 195 -15.64 -36.27 29.80
C ARG A 195 -16.85 -35.51 30.35
N ARG A 196 -16.62 -34.31 30.91
CA ARG A 196 -17.62 -33.51 31.63
C ARG A 196 -18.06 -32.29 30.84
N GLN A 197 -17.25 -31.87 29.88
CA GLN A 197 -17.54 -30.70 29.05
C GLN A 197 -18.30 -31.07 27.80
N HIS A 198 -19.11 -30.13 27.29
CA HIS A 198 -19.84 -30.29 26.04
C HIS A 198 -20.69 -31.58 25.98
N THR A 199 -21.26 -31.96 27.13
CA THR A 199 -22.09 -33.16 27.28
C THR A 199 -23.54 -32.98 26.81
N TYR A 200 -23.91 -31.74 26.50
CA TYR A 200 -25.16 -31.35 25.88
C TYR A 200 -25.00 -29.95 25.29
N LEU A 201 -25.91 -29.56 24.40
CA LEU A 201 -26.09 -28.17 23.99
C LEU A 201 -27.60 -27.89 23.99
N PRO A 202 -28.12 -26.90 24.76
CA PRO A 202 -29.55 -26.66 24.84
C PRO A 202 -30.17 -26.43 23.45
N GLU A 203 -31.29 -27.09 23.16
CA GLU A 203 -31.98 -26.90 21.87
C GLU A 203 -32.36 -25.43 21.64
N ALA A 204 -32.81 -24.73 22.69
CA ALA A 204 -33.11 -23.31 22.64
C ALA A 204 -31.88 -22.44 22.36
N LEU A 205 -30.66 -22.90 22.70
CA LEU A 205 -29.41 -22.23 22.34
C LEU A 205 -29.09 -22.51 20.87
N ILE A 206 -29.24 -23.75 20.40
CA ILE A 206 -29.06 -24.09 18.97
C ILE A 206 -29.97 -23.23 18.10
N ARG A 207 -31.28 -23.24 18.35
CA ARG A 207 -32.29 -22.54 17.54
C ARG A 207 -32.06 -21.04 17.41
N ARG A 208 -31.42 -20.40 18.39
CA ARG A 208 -31.10 -18.96 18.37
C ARG A 208 -29.68 -18.64 17.89
N SER A 209 -28.81 -19.65 17.83
CA SER A 209 -27.38 -19.44 17.55
C SER A 209 -26.96 -19.82 16.15
N VAL A 210 -27.76 -20.63 15.44
CA VAL A 210 -27.44 -21.04 14.08
C VAL A 210 -28.56 -20.72 13.11
N VAL A 211 -28.19 -20.56 11.84
CA VAL A 211 -29.07 -20.51 10.68
C VAL A 211 -28.63 -21.60 9.70
N ALA A 212 -29.59 -22.21 8.99
CA ALA A 212 -29.32 -23.23 8.00
C ALA A 212 -29.74 -22.75 6.61
N PHE A 213 -28.81 -22.78 5.66
CA PHE A 213 -29.06 -22.48 4.25
C PHE A 213 -29.13 -23.77 3.45
N PRO A 214 -30.04 -23.93 2.48
CA PRO A 214 -29.95 -25.04 1.53
C PRO A 214 -28.56 -25.08 0.89
N SER A 215 -27.93 -26.26 0.83
CA SER A 215 -26.54 -26.40 0.37
C SER A 215 -26.34 -25.81 -1.02
N ARG A 216 -27.27 -26.07 -1.96
CA ARG A 216 -27.26 -25.47 -3.31
C ARG A 216 -27.13 -23.95 -3.28
N ASN A 217 -27.94 -23.26 -2.46
CA ASN A 217 -27.99 -21.80 -2.42
C ASN A 217 -26.70 -21.21 -1.86
N TRP A 218 -26.12 -21.83 -0.83
CA TRP A 218 -24.84 -21.37 -0.27
C TRP A 218 -23.69 -21.46 -1.27
N TRP A 219 -23.63 -22.57 -2.01
CA TRP A 219 -22.59 -22.78 -3.01
C TRP A 219 -22.78 -21.92 -4.25
N LEU A 220 -24.02 -21.73 -4.72
CA LEU A 220 -24.33 -20.78 -5.80
C LEU A 220 -23.98 -19.34 -5.40
N PHE A 221 -24.27 -18.93 -4.16
CA PHE A 221 -23.86 -17.62 -3.65
C PHE A 221 -22.34 -17.41 -3.74
N LYS A 222 -21.55 -18.40 -3.31
CA LYS A 222 -20.09 -18.34 -3.42
C LYS A 222 -19.63 -18.36 -4.88
N PHE A 223 -20.28 -19.17 -5.73
CA PHE A 223 -20.00 -19.23 -7.16
C PHE A 223 -20.21 -17.87 -7.84
N TYR A 224 -21.39 -17.26 -7.72
CA TYR A 224 -21.68 -15.99 -8.39
C TYR A 224 -20.72 -14.87 -7.94
N ARG A 225 -20.38 -14.81 -6.64
CA ARG A 225 -19.39 -13.83 -6.15
C ARG A 225 -18.01 -14.08 -6.75
N LEU A 226 -17.53 -15.32 -6.74
CA LEU A 226 -16.22 -15.65 -7.29
C LEU A 226 -16.15 -15.41 -8.81
N SER A 227 -17.25 -15.66 -9.50
CA SER A 227 -17.41 -15.41 -10.93
C SER A 227 -17.38 -13.92 -11.28
N ALA A 228 -17.99 -13.06 -10.47
CA ALA A 228 -17.86 -11.62 -10.61
C ALA A 228 -16.39 -11.16 -10.42
N PHE A 229 -15.67 -11.76 -9.47
CA PHE A 229 -14.24 -11.48 -9.26
C PHE A 229 -13.40 -11.94 -10.45
N PHE A 230 -13.72 -13.11 -11.02
CA PHE A 230 -13.09 -13.60 -12.23
C PHE A 230 -13.27 -12.62 -13.41
N ALA A 231 -14.47 -12.07 -13.60
CA ALA A 231 -14.72 -11.09 -14.66
C ALA A 231 -13.83 -9.84 -14.50
N VAL A 232 -13.72 -9.29 -13.28
CA VAL A 232 -12.85 -8.13 -13.02
C VAL A 232 -11.37 -8.45 -13.21
N VAL A 233 -10.90 -9.61 -12.74
CA VAL A 233 -9.48 -10.01 -12.91
C VAL A 233 -9.16 -10.26 -14.37
N THR A 234 -10.06 -10.86 -15.14
CA THR A 234 -9.89 -11.08 -16.57
C THR A 234 -9.82 -9.75 -17.32
N ASP A 235 -10.72 -8.82 -17.03
CA ASP A 235 -10.70 -7.48 -17.62
C ASP A 235 -9.39 -6.73 -17.27
N LEU A 236 -8.97 -6.76 -16.00
CA LEU A 236 -7.66 -6.23 -15.59
C LEU A 236 -6.50 -6.95 -16.27
N SER A 237 -6.61 -8.25 -16.59
CA SER A 237 -5.52 -9.00 -17.24
C SER A 237 -5.33 -8.59 -18.71
N THR A 238 -6.44 -8.31 -19.42
CA THR A 238 -6.46 -7.93 -20.85
C THR A 238 -6.33 -6.43 -21.08
N SER A 239 -6.51 -5.63 -20.03
CA SER A 239 -6.31 -4.18 -20.04
C SER A 239 -4.87 -3.77 -20.43
N GLU A 240 -4.75 -2.63 -21.12
CA GLU A 240 -3.45 -2.01 -21.41
C GLU A 240 -2.67 -1.72 -20.11
N GLU A 241 -1.35 -1.92 -20.12
CA GLU A 241 -0.48 -1.74 -18.94
C GLU A 241 -0.64 -0.40 -18.22
N GLN A 242 -0.89 0.66 -18.98
CA GLN A 242 -1.13 2.00 -18.45
C GLN A 242 -2.41 2.08 -17.59
N HIS A 243 -3.49 1.43 -18.02
CA HIS A 243 -4.76 1.44 -17.29
C HIS A 243 -4.71 0.57 -16.02
N ARG A 244 -3.96 -0.54 -16.07
CA ARG A 244 -3.74 -1.43 -14.91
C ARG A 244 -3.02 -0.74 -13.76
N ARG A 245 -2.23 0.30 -14.06
CA ARG A 245 -1.45 1.08 -13.09
C ARG A 245 -2.23 2.22 -12.46
N TRP A 246 -3.42 2.54 -12.96
CA TRP A 246 -4.22 3.58 -12.35
C TRP A 246 -4.51 3.25 -10.89
N HIS A 247 -4.42 4.26 -10.03
CA HIS A 247 -4.70 4.11 -8.60
C HIS A 247 -6.08 3.48 -8.35
N ALA A 248 -7.07 3.86 -9.16
CA ALA A 248 -8.41 3.30 -9.16
C ALA A 248 -8.44 1.80 -9.51
N SER A 249 -7.75 1.37 -10.57
CA SER A 249 -7.70 -0.02 -11.03
C SER A 249 -6.96 -0.91 -10.02
N LEU A 250 -5.83 -0.43 -9.49
CA LEU A 250 -5.07 -1.12 -8.44
C LEU A 250 -5.89 -1.27 -7.14
N THR A 251 -6.66 -0.24 -6.78
CA THR A 251 -7.56 -0.30 -5.62
C THR A 251 -8.66 -1.33 -5.84
N LEU A 252 -9.30 -1.35 -7.02
CA LEU A 252 -10.30 -2.36 -7.36
C LEU A 252 -9.71 -3.77 -7.27
N GLY A 253 -8.53 -3.98 -7.86
CA GLY A 253 -7.81 -5.24 -7.82
C GLY A 253 -7.54 -5.71 -6.39
N ALA A 254 -6.97 -4.84 -5.54
CA ALA A 254 -6.75 -5.15 -4.13
C ALA A 254 -8.05 -5.51 -3.39
N MET A 255 -9.14 -4.79 -3.68
CA MET A 255 -10.46 -5.06 -3.11
C MET A 255 -11.01 -6.42 -3.54
N VAL A 256 -10.88 -6.79 -4.81
CA VAL A 256 -11.26 -8.11 -5.32
C VAL A 256 -10.49 -9.22 -4.61
N VAL A 257 -9.18 -9.04 -4.39
CA VAL A 257 -8.37 -10.01 -3.64
C VAL A 257 -8.82 -10.13 -2.19
N TYR A 258 -9.13 -9.01 -1.54
CA TYR A 258 -9.69 -9.00 -0.19
C TYR A 258 -11.02 -9.79 -0.13
N MET A 259 -11.96 -9.51 -1.05
CA MET A 259 -13.27 -10.17 -1.07
C MET A 259 -13.17 -11.67 -1.37
N MET A 260 -12.34 -12.06 -2.34
CA MET A 260 -12.05 -13.46 -2.65
C MET A 260 -11.48 -14.20 -1.44
N ASN A 261 -10.54 -13.57 -0.72
CA ASN A 261 -10.03 -14.16 0.51
C ASN A 261 -11.14 -14.29 1.56
N ALA A 262 -12.00 -13.29 1.72
CA ALA A 262 -13.11 -13.32 2.68
C ALA A 262 -14.17 -14.40 2.37
N LEU A 263 -14.31 -14.86 1.13
CA LEU A 263 -15.20 -15.99 0.78
C LEU A 263 -14.76 -17.32 1.40
N ASN A 264 -13.45 -17.52 1.57
CA ASN A 264 -12.86 -18.81 1.95
C ASN A 264 -12.17 -18.75 3.33
N TYR A 265 -11.73 -17.57 3.71
CA TYR A 265 -10.95 -17.29 4.90
C TYR A 265 -11.62 -16.22 5.75
N ARG A 266 -11.12 -16.08 6.98
CA ARG A 266 -11.42 -14.91 7.79
C ARG A 266 -10.94 -13.66 7.05
N GLU A 267 -11.79 -12.65 7.06
CA GLU A 267 -11.48 -11.28 6.65
C GLU A 267 -10.17 -10.78 7.27
N GLY A 268 -9.43 -10.04 6.45
CA GLY A 268 -8.29 -9.28 6.90
C GLY A 268 -8.70 -8.18 7.88
N GLN A 269 -7.83 -7.86 8.82
CA GLN A 269 -8.06 -6.83 9.84
C GLN A 269 -6.85 -5.92 10.03
N SER A 270 -5.94 -5.89 9.06
CA SER A 270 -4.86 -4.91 9.07
C SER A 270 -5.43 -3.50 8.85
N ALA A 271 -4.71 -2.47 9.30
CA ALA A 271 -5.11 -1.08 9.09
C ALA A 271 -5.27 -0.75 7.59
N ASP A 272 -4.40 -1.32 6.75
CA ASP A 272 -4.45 -1.13 5.30
C ASP A 272 -5.70 -1.77 4.67
N GLU A 273 -6.08 -2.97 5.11
CA GLU A 273 -7.31 -3.64 4.68
C GLU A 273 -8.58 -2.90 5.18
N GLN A 274 -8.53 -2.30 6.37
CA GLN A 274 -9.63 -1.48 6.90
C GLN A 274 -9.81 -0.18 6.10
N GLU A 275 -8.71 0.51 5.79
CA GLU A 275 -8.75 1.70 4.92
C GLU A 275 -9.29 1.36 3.53
N LEU A 276 -8.85 0.24 2.94
CA LEU A 276 -9.37 -0.27 1.68
C LEU A 276 -10.89 -0.54 1.75
N LEU A 277 -11.35 -1.24 2.79
CA LEU A 277 -12.76 -1.58 2.96
C LEU A 277 -13.63 -0.32 3.08
N ILE A 278 -13.18 0.67 3.84
CA ILE A 278 -13.90 1.94 4.02
C ILE A 278 -13.95 2.70 2.70
N ALA A 279 -12.80 2.89 2.04
CA ALA A 279 -12.71 3.63 0.78
C ALA A 279 -13.62 3.05 -0.32
N CYS A 280 -13.65 1.71 -0.43
CA CYS A 280 -14.43 0.99 -1.43
C CYS A 280 -15.91 0.79 -1.06
N SER A 281 -16.35 1.22 0.12
CA SER A 281 -17.74 1.08 0.55
C SER A 281 -18.65 2.14 -0.07
N GLN A 282 -19.92 1.81 -0.26
CA GLN A 282 -20.93 2.83 -0.49
C GLN A 282 -21.00 3.76 0.72
N HIS A 283 -21.04 5.07 0.47
CA HIS A 283 -21.26 6.07 1.49
C HIS A 283 -22.64 6.66 1.35
N VAL A 284 -23.23 7.01 2.49
CA VAL A 284 -24.50 7.74 2.57
C VAL A 284 -24.26 9.05 3.30
N TRP A 285 -25.07 10.02 2.92
CA TRP A 285 -25.16 11.32 3.56
C TRP A 285 -26.16 11.20 4.70
N GLU A 286 -25.77 11.53 5.92
CA GLU A 286 -26.77 11.86 6.95
C GLU A 286 -27.31 13.24 6.63
N VAL A 287 -28.43 13.28 5.89
CA VAL A 287 -29.11 14.55 5.61
C VAL A 287 -29.79 15.00 6.89
N ASP A 288 -29.09 15.79 7.70
CA ASP A 288 -29.77 16.72 8.59
C ASP A 288 -30.24 17.89 7.72
N TRP A 289 -31.57 18.02 7.57
CA TRP A 289 -32.17 19.04 6.72
C TRP A 289 -31.89 20.47 7.21
N ASP A 290 -31.38 20.60 8.44
CA ASP A 290 -31.03 21.85 9.09
C ASP A 290 -29.51 22.19 9.00
N GLU A 291 -28.67 21.28 8.49
CA GLU A 291 -27.23 21.52 8.32
C GLU A 291 -26.89 22.07 6.93
N ASP A 292 -25.85 22.91 6.87
CA ASP A 292 -25.33 23.45 5.62
C ASP A 292 -24.89 22.28 4.72
N PRO A 293 -25.31 22.21 3.43
CA PRO A 293 -24.91 21.13 2.52
C PRO A 293 -23.39 20.89 2.46
N ASP A 294 -22.58 21.90 2.78
CA ASP A 294 -21.12 21.79 2.83
C ASP A 294 -20.58 21.09 4.10
N ASP A 295 -21.40 20.91 5.15
CA ASP A 295 -21.03 20.28 6.43
C ASP A 295 -21.50 18.82 6.55
N VAL A 296 -22.17 18.27 5.52
CA VAL A 296 -22.77 16.92 5.60
C VAL A 296 -21.70 15.84 5.65
N GLU A 297 -21.53 15.21 6.82
CA GLU A 297 -20.57 14.12 7.02
C GLU A 297 -21.04 12.85 6.30
N GLU A 298 -20.18 12.32 5.41
CA GLU A 298 -20.46 11.09 4.69
C GLU A 298 -19.98 9.87 5.51
N HIS A 299 -20.84 8.88 5.70
CA HIS A 299 -20.49 7.67 6.45
C HIS A 299 -20.49 6.42 5.57
N PRO A 300 -19.49 5.52 5.72
CA PRO A 300 -19.45 4.27 4.97
C PRO A 300 -20.51 3.31 5.49
N LEU A 301 -21.36 2.79 4.59
CA LEU A 301 -22.33 1.75 4.94
C LEU A 301 -21.64 0.43 5.27
N ALA A 302 -20.59 0.07 4.53
CA ALA A 302 -19.88 -1.19 4.66
C ALA A 302 -20.83 -2.39 4.88
N HIS A 303 -20.77 -3.04 6.04
CA HIS A 303 -21.60 -4.20 6.37
C HIS A 303 -23.06 -3.86 6.75
N ALA A 304 -23.44 -2.58 6.88
CA ALA A 304 -24.76 -2.16 7.35
C ALA A 304 -25.93 -2.71 6.51
N ARG A 305 -25.68 -3.07 5.24
CA ARG A 305 -26.66 -3.69 4.34
C ARG A 305 -26.77 -5.21 4.46
N GLY A 306 -26.14 -5.83 5.46
CA GLY A 306 -26.13 -7.29 5.66
C GLY A 306 -25.06 -7.99 4.82
N LEU A 307 -24.93 -7.66 3.54
CA LEU A 307 -23.85 -8.11 2.66
C LEU A 307 -23.03 -6.92 2.16
N TRP A 308 -21.71 -7.05 2.18
CA TRP A 308 -20.80 -6.02 1.69
C TRP A 308 -20.64 -6.06 0.16
N PHE A 309 -20.71 -4.89 -0.47
CA PHE A 309 -20.51 -4.67 -1.91
C PHE A 309 -19.54 -3.52 -2.17
N VAL A 310 -18.80 -3.63 -3.28
CA VAL A 310 -17.97 -2.55 -3.82
C VAL A 310 -18.90 -1.49 -4.44
N SER A 311 -18.66 -0.21 -4.16
CA SER A 311 -19.38 0.89 -4.82
C SER A 311 -18.59 1.48 -5.99
N SER A 312 -19.32 2.06 -6.94
CA SER A 312 -18.75 2.91 -8.00
C SER A 312 -17.71 2.23 -8.87
N VAL A 313 -17.98 0.97 -9.27
CA VAL A 313 -17.19 0.25 -10.26
C VAL A 313 -17.57 0.75 -11.65
N ASN A 314 -16.59 1.25 -12.40
CA ASN A 314 -16.71 1.62 -13.80
C ASN A 314 -16.01 0.56 -14.67
N MET A 315 -16.72 0.09 -15.70
CA MET A 315 -16.26 -0.90 -16.68
C MET A 315 -16.22 -0.34 -18.12
N ALA A 316 -16.54 0.95 -18.33
CA ALA A 316 -16.75 1.53 -19.65
C ALA A 316 -15.44 1.79 -20.42
N ASP A 317 -14.34 2.12 -19.74
CA ASP A 317 -13.09 2.54 -20.41
C ASP A 317 -11.98 1.53 -20.26
N LYS A 318 -11.96 0.53 -21.15
CA LYS A 318 -10.86 -0.44 -21.42
C LYS A 318 -10.27 -1.22 -20.22
N ALA A 319 -10.67 -0.90 -18.99
CA ALA A 319 -10.21 -1.45 -17.74
C ALA A 319 -11.19 -1.15 -16.60
N ALA A 320 -11.52 -2.19 -15.84
CA ALA A 320 -12.32 -2.16 -14.62
C ALA A 320 -11.61 -1.31 -13.57
N ARG A 321 -12.31 -0.32 -13.03
CA ARG A 321 -11.75 0.59 -12.03
C ARG A 321 -12.80 1.12 -11.07
N LEU A 322 -12.34 1.71 -9.97
CA LEU A 322 -13.19 2.49 -9.07
C LEU A 322 -13.27 3.95 -9.48
N HIS A 323 -14.35 4.61 -9.11
CA HIS A 323 -14.43 6.06 -9.18
C HIS A 323 -13.37 6.73 -8.29
N PRO A 324 -12.64 7.76 -8.76
CA PRO A 324 -11.47 8.31 -8.06
C PRO A 324 -11.79 9.08 -6.77
N ARG A 325 -13.05 9.45 -6.55
CA ARG A 325 -13.51 10.24 -5.38
C ARG A 325 -13.08 9.66 -4.03
N ARG A 326 -13.02 8.32 -3.89
CA ARG A 326 -12.74 7.66 -2.61
C ARG A 326 -11.75 6.53 -2.77
N LEU A 327 -10.53 6.89 -3.14
CA LEU A 327 -9.44 5.94 -3.15
C LEU A 327 -8.69 6.00 -1.81
N PRO A 328 -8.23 4.85 -1.29
CA PRO A 328 -7.32 4.85 -0.14
C PRO A 328 -6.01 5.55 -0.50
N ARG A 329 -5.13 5.82 0.46
CA ARG A 329 -3.84 6.44 0.15
C ARG A 329 -3.00 5.56 -0.78
N LYS A 330 -2.25 6.19 -1.68
CA LYS A 330 -1.34 5.50 -2.61
C LYS A 330 -0.36 4.58 -1.89
N GLU A 331 0.14 4.99 -0.72
CA GLU A 331 1.04 4.17 0.11
C GLU A 331 0.34 2.94 0.69
N THR A 332 -0.95 3.05 1.01
CA THR A 332 -1.78 1.93 1.48
C THR A 332 -1.95 0.91 0.36
N VAL A 333 -2.28 1.36 -0.86
CA VAL A 333 -2.34 0.48 -2.03
C VAL A 333 -0.99 -0.18 -2.29
N ALA A 334 0.11 0.57 -2.26
CA ALA A 334 1.46 0.01 -2.42
C ALA A 334 1.76 -1.12 -1.41
N ARG A 335 1.46 -0.91 -0.13
CA ARG A 335 1.67 -1.92 0.93
C ARG A 335 0.83 -3.18 0.74
N LEU A 336 -0.42 -3.04 0.27
CA LEU A 336 -1.28 -4.18 -0.04
C LEU A 336 -0.70 -5.05 -1.16
N TYR A 337 0.01 -4.44 -2.12
CA TYR A 337 0.76 -5.13 -3.16
C TYR A 337 2.17 -5.58 -2.71
N GLY A 338 2.56 -5.33 -1.46
CA GLY A 338 3.86 -5.72 -0.91
C GLY A 338 5.01 -4.77 -1.24
N GLU A 339 4.70 -3.56 -1.71
CA GLU A 339 5.68 -2.53 -2.07
C GLU A 339 5.69 -1.39 -1.03
N ALA A 340 6.82 -0.70 -0.87
CA ALA A 340 6.93 0.37 0.12
C ALA A 340 6.39 1.71 -0.40
N THR A 341 6.35 1.90 -1.71
CA THR A 341 5.91 3.14 -2.37
C THR A 341 5.08 2.83 -3.61
N PHE A 342 4.21 3.76 -3.99
CA PHE A 342 3.40 3.62 -5.20
C PHE A 342 4.23 3.65 -6.48
N ASP A 343 5.34 4.40 -6.49
CA ASP A 343 6.32 4.37 -7.57
C ASP A 343 6.89 2.95 -7.77
N GLN A 344 7.31 2.28 -6.69
CA GLN A 344 7.77 0.87 -6.74
C GLN A 344 6.69 -0.07 -7.25
N LEU A 345 5.43 0.14 -6.85
CA LEU A 345 4.32 -0.63 -7.40
C LEU A 345 4.16 -0.41 -8.90
N ALA A 346 4.17 0.84 -9.36
CA ALA A 346 4.12 1.16 -10.79
C ALA A 346 5.29 0.52 -11.57
N HIS A 347 6.47 0.39 -10.94
CA HIS A 347 7.62 -0.33 -11.48
C HIS A 347 7.37 -1.81 -11.75
N ARG A 348 6.58 -2.49 -10.92
CA ARG A 348 6.21 -3.90 -11.12
C ARG A 348 5.38 -4.15 -12.37
N PHE A 349 4.80 -3.11 -12.97
CA PHE A 349 4.03 -3.16 -14.21
C PHE A 349 4.86 -2.73 -15.45
N GLY A 350 6.18 -2.98 -15.43
CA GLY A 350 7.05 -2.75 -16.60
C GLY A 350 7.84 -1.43 -16.58
N HIS A 351 7.99 -0.77 -15.43
CA HIS A 351 8.84 0.43 -15.32
C HIS A 351 10.15 0.05 -14.60
N THR A 352 11.29 0.12 -15.29
CA THR A 352 12.60 -0.28 -14.77
C THR A 352 13.25 0.80 -13.90
N ALA A 353 13.12 0.70 -12.58
CA ALA A 353 14.03 1.38 -11.63
C ALA A 353 14.01 0.74 -10.24
N ILE A 354 15.17 0.26 -9.78
CA ILE A 354 15.34 -0.36 -8.46
C ILE A 354 15.71 0.72 -7.43
N LEU A 355 14.98 0.79 -6.31
CA LEU A 355 15.37 1.57 -5.13
C LEU A 355 15.26 0.71 -3.86
N ILE A 356 16.40 0.46 -3.21
CA ILE A 356 16.50 -0.12 -1.86
C ILE A 356 16.87 1.01 -0.90
N ASP A 357 16.05 1.24 0.13
CA ASP A 357 16.39 2.17 1.20
C ASP A 357 16.46 1.48 2.58
N LYS A 358 17.50 1.81 3.35
CA LYS A 358 17.75 1.31 4.72
C LYS A 358 17.35 2.37 5.75
N PRO A 359 16.80 1.99 6.92
CA PRO A 359 16.33 2.94 7.92
C PRO A 359 17.49 3.65 8.64
N VAL A 360 17.29 4.92 8.98
CA VAL A 360 18.33 5.80 9.52
C VAL A 360 17.92 6.41 10.87
N GLY A 361 18.76 6.21 11.89
CA GLY A 361 18.62 6.81 13.23
C GLY A 361 18.89 8.31 13.31
N GLY A 362 18.36 8.93 14.37
CA GLY A 362 18.11 10.37 14.55
C GLY A 362 19.27 11.35 14.26
N SER A 363 18.90 12.50 13.69
CA SER A 363 19.75 13.62 13.27
C SER A 363 19.49 14.89 14.10
N ASN A 364 20.39 15.88 14.01
CA ASN A 364 20.22 17.22 14.57
C ASN A 364 18.94 17.88 14.01
N VAL A 365 18.12 18.53 14.85
CA VAL A 365 16.81 19.11 14.49
C VAL A 365 16.93 20.26 13.49
N ARG A 366 18.05 21.01 13.51
CA ARG A 366 18.32 22.08 12.52
C ARG A 366 18.91 21.57 11.20
N ARG A 367 19.04 20.25 11.03
CA ARG A 367 19.60 19.66 9.81
C ARG A 367 18.48 19.26 8.85
N ILE A 368 18.45 19.91 7.70
CA ILE A 368 17.59 19.49 6.57
C ILE A 368 18.13 18.16 6.04
N SER A 369 17.34 17.10 5.99
CA SER A 369 17.83 15.80 5.50
C SER A 369 18.09 15.86 3.98
N ASN A 370 19.30 15.50 3.55
CA ASN A 370 19.63 15.32 2.12
C ASN A 370 18.86 14.15 1.46
N ARG A 371 18.06 13.42 2.24
CA ARG A 371 17.22 12.30 1.78
C ARG A 371 15.72 12.62 1.89
N ARG A 372 15.33 13.88 2.03
CA ARG A 372 13.90 14.22 1.90
C ARG A 372 13.49 13.91 0.46
N VAL A 373 12.51 13.02 0.34
CA VAL A 373 11.95 12.54 -0.94
C VAL A 373 10.89 13.52 -1.48
N ASP A 374 10.48 14.50 -0.66
CA ASP A 374 9.52 15.53 -1.04
C ASP A 374 9.95 16.89 -0.45
N PRO A 375 10.53 17.81 -1.23
CA PRO A 375 10.42 19.22 -0.89
C PRO A 375 8.92 19.52 -0.96
N ARG A 376 8.32 19.90 0.18
CA ARG A 376 6.93 20.38 0.15
C ARG A 376 6.82 21.41 -0.98
N PRO A 377 5.78 21.37 -1.83
CA PRO A 377 5.50 22.48 -2.70
C PRO A 377 5.54 23.73 -1.83
N ALA A 378 6.32 24.72 -2.25
CA ALA A 378 6.25 26.00 -1.58
C ALA A 378 4.78 26.45 -1.55
N GLN A 379 4.33 27.04 -0.45
CA GLN A 379 2.91 27.23 -0.11
C GLN A 379 2.21 28.30 -0.98
N TRP A 380 2.48 28.34 -2.27
CA TRP A 380 2.01 29.39 -3.17
C TRP A 380 1.11 28.81 -4.25
N ALA A 381 -0.10 29.34 -4.35
CA ALA A 381 -0.92 29.16 -5.53
C ALA A 381 -0.33 29.97 -6.70
N PRO A 382 -0.53 29.57 -7.96
CA PRO A 382 -0.23 30.39 -9.13
C PRO A 382 -0.93 31.77 -9.11
N GLU A 383 -2.03 31.87 -8.36
CA GLU A 383 -2.80 33.09 -8.12
C GLU A 383 -2.07 34.09 -7.23
N ASP A 384 -1.11 33.64 -6.42
CA ASP A 384 -0.27 34.47 -5.55
C ASP A 384 0.94 35.08 -6.29
N LEU A 385 1.03 34.90 -7.61
CA LEU A 385 2.08 35.52 -8.44
C LEU A 385 1.74 36.99 -8.67
N SER A 386 2.61 37.90 -8.19
CA SER A 386 2.49 39.32 -8.55
C SER A 386 2.71 39.54 -10.05
N ASP A 387 2.11 40.59 -10.63
CA ASP A 387 2.26 40.89 -12.06
C ASP A 387 3.72 41.17 -12.47
N ASP A 388 4.57 41.61 -11.52
CA ASP A 388 6.02 41.79 -11.72
C ASP A 388 6.81 40.45 -11.69
N GLU A 389 6.23 39.39 -11.12
CA GLU A 389 6.79 38.03 -11.04
C GLU A 389 6.24 37.07 -12.09
N ARG A 390 5.17 37.46 -12.80
CA ARG A 390 4.75 36.86 -14.08
C ARG A 390 5.77 37.23 -15.15
N ASP A 391 6.94 36.62 -15.02
CA ASP A 391 8.12 36.80 -15.86
C ASP A 391 7.76 36.93 -17.35
N ASP A 392 8.39 37.90 -18.04
CA ASP A 392 8.24 38.30 -19.47
C ASP A 392 8.34 37.20 -20.55
N ILE A 393 8.43 35.92 -20.18
CA ILE A 393 8.53 34.80 -21.12
C ILE A 393 7.13 34.39 -21.56
N ASP A 394 6.58 35.16 -22.49
CA ASP A 394 5.32 34.82 -23.16
C ASP A 394 5.57 33.77 -24.26
N ILE A 395 5.45 32.50 -23.90
CA ILE A 395 5.58 31.38 -24.85
C ILE A 395 4.26 31.11 -25.57
N GLU A 396 3.12 31.39 -24.94
CA GLU A 396 1.80 31.28 -25.56
C GLU A 396 1.59 32.30 -26.67
N GLY A 397 1.91 33.58 -26.45
CA GLY A 397 1.84 34.61 -27.48
C GLY A 397 2.84 34.40 -28.63
N ARG A 398 3.81 33.50 -28.44
CA ARG A 398 4.69 33.00 -29.51
C ARG A 398 4.13 31.78 -30.26
N GLY A 399 2.90 31.37 -29.95
CA GLY A 399 2.20 30.26 -30.58
C GLY A 399 2.72 28.89 -30.18
N ILE A 400 3.34 28.75 -28.99
CA ILE A 400 3.85 27.46 -28.52
C ILE A 400 2.73 26.73 -27.76
N THR A 401 2.33 25.58 -28.30
CA THR A 401 1.37 24.66 -27.68
C THR A 401 2.09 23.47 -27.03
N LEU A 402 1.45 22.89 -26.02
CA LEU A 402 1.88 21.65 -25.37
C LEU A 402 0.96 20.51 -25.79
N ARG A 403 1.54 19.32 -25.98
CA ARG A 403 0.74 18.10 -26.07
C ARG A 403 -0.04 17.91 -24.77
N ALA A 404 -1.32 17.54 -24.91
CA ALA A 404 -2.19 17.21 -23.78
C ALA A 404 -1.59 16.06 -22.96
N LEU A 405 -1.82 16.08 -21.65
CA LEU A 405 -1.56 14.93 -20.81
C LEU A 405 -2.59 13.84 -21.12
N ASP A 406 -2.19 12.57 -21.05
CA ASP A 406 -3.14 11.46 -21.08
C ASP A 406 -4.01 11.55 -19.81
N GLN A 407 -5.19 12.16 -19.95
CA GLN A 407 -6.16 12.30 -18.87
C GLN A 407 -7.03 11.03 -18.80
N MET A 408 -7.54 10.72 -17.59
CA MET A 408 -8.65 9.78 -17.48
C MET A 408 -9.83 10.36 -18.28
N ALA A 409 -10.46 9.55 -19.11
CA ALA A 409 -11.63 9.92 -19.91
C ALA A 409 -12.80 8.98 -19.56
N GLY A 410 -14.03 9.49 -19.62
CA GLY A 410 -15.28 8.75 -19.35
C GLY A 410 -16.42 9.70 -19.00
N GLU A 411 -17.67 9.35 -19.36
CA GLU A 411 -18.87 10.16 -19.07
C GLU A 411 -19.08 10.38 -17.55
N ASP A 412 -18.47 9.54 -16.70
CA ASP A 412 -18.52 9.65 -15.23
C ASP A 412 -17.61 10.75 -14.65
N LEU A 413 -16.74 11.34 -15.47
CA LEU A 413 -15.83 12.41 -15.04
C LEU A 413 -16.40 13.82 -15.26
N ASP A 414 -17.45 13.95 -16.08
CA ASP A 414 -18.00 15.25 -16.52
C ASP A 414 -18.94 15.89 -15.48
N ASP A 415 -19.51 15.10 -14.55
CA ASP A 415 -20.61 15.55 -13.68
C ASP A 415 -20.18 16.35 -12.42
N TRP A 416 -18.88 16.47 -12.13
CA TRP A 416 -18.39 17.09 -10.88
C TRP A 416 -17.41 18.26 -11.01
N GLY A 417 -17.23 18.82 -12.22
CA GLY A 417 -16.74 20.20 -12.36
C GLY A 417 -15.32 20.49 -11.85
N GLY A 418 -14.37 19.58 -12.03
CA GLY A 418 -12.95 19.89 -11.83
C GLY A 418 -12.03 18.67 -11.95
N ALA A 419 -10.91 18.85 -12.65
CA ALA A 419 -9.81 17.88 -12.63
C ALA A 419 -9.23 17.77 -11.20
N PRO A 420 -8.65 16.61 -10.81
CA PRO A 420 -7.99 16.48 -9.50
C PRO A 420 -6.95 17.59 -9.30
N GLU A 421 -6.90 18.20 -8.11
CA GLU A 421 -6.02 19.35 -7.77
C GLU A 421 -4.52 19.13 -8.09
N ASP A 422 -4.09 17.86 -8.22
CA ASP A 422 -2.71 17.47 -8.50
C ASP A 422 -2.38 17.30 -9.99
N GLN A 423 -3.38 17.42 -10.88
CA GLN A 423 -3.17 17.26 -12.33
C GLN A 423 -2.91 18.60 -12.99
N ASP A 424 -1.75 18.75 -13.62
CA ASP A 424 -1.36 19.92 -14.42
C ASP A 424 -2.21 20.14 -15.70
N GLY A 425 -3.39 19.53 -15.77
CA GLY A 425 -4.27 19.54 -16.93
C GLY A 425 -4.73 20.95 -17.33
N ASP A 426 -4.86 21.85 -16.35
CA ASP A 426 -5.45 23.17 -16.56
C ASP A 426 -4.43 24.32 -16.60
N TYR A 427 -3.13 24.04 -16.39
CA TYR A 427 -2.11 25.08 -16.43
C TYR A 427 -1.69 25.41 -17.86
N THR A 428 -1.72 26.70 -18.17
CA THR A 428 -1.20 27.21 -19.43
C THR A 428 0.32 27.03 -19.50
N PRO A 429 0.94 26.94 -20.70
CA PRO A 429 2.39 26.80 -20.83
C PRO A 429 3.19 27.87 -20.07
N ASN A 430 2.72 29.12 -20.07
CA ASN A 430 3.33 30.22 -19.32
C ASN A 430 3.27 29.95 -17.81
N ALA A 431 2.14 29.46 -17.29
CA ALA A 431 1.97 29.14 -15.87
C ALA A 431 2.92 28.02 -15.42
N ILE A 432 3.06 26.95 -16.23
CA ILE A 432 4.00 25.86 -15.95
C ILE A 432 5.44 26.39 -15.91
N LEU A 433 5.83 27.21 -16.88
CA LEU A 433 7.18 27.78 -16.93
C LEU A 433 7.47 28.73 -15.76
N ALA A 434 6.50 29.57 -15.38
CA ALA A 434 6.60 30.45 -14.23
C ALA A 434 6.79 29.66 -12.93
N LEU A 435 6.02 28.57 -12.74
CA LEU A 435 6.18 27.66 -11.60
C LEU A 435 7.58 27.03 -11.58
N ILE A 436 8.09 26.54 -12.70
CA ILE A 436 9.44 25.98 -12.79
C ILE A 436 10.49 27.02 -12.36
N LEU A 437 10.41 28.24 -12.88
CA LEU A 437 11.38 29.29 -12.58
C LEU A 437 11.29 29.78 -11.13
N LYS A 438 10.08 29.84 -10.57
CA LYS A 438 9.86 30.22 -9.16
C LYS A 438 10.34 29.15 -8.18
N HIS A 439 10.14 27.86 -8.50
CA HIS A 439 10.61 26.76 -7.66
C HIS A 439 12.12 26.51 -7.77
N PHE A 440 12.76 26.90 -8.87
CA PHE A 440 14.19 26.67 -9.07
C PHE A 440 15.08 27.13 -7.89
N PRO A 441 14.98 28.39 -7.38
CA PRO A 441 15.75 28.83 -6.22
C PRO A 441 15.49 28.00 -4.97
N HIS A 442 14.22 27.82 -4.60
CA HIS A 442 13.80 27.04 -3.44
C HIS A 442 14.37 25.62 -3.48
N ASP A 443 14.24 24.95 -4.62
CA ASP A 443 14.64 23.55 -4.78
C ASP A 443 16.15 23.38 -4.73
N VAL A 444 16.90 24.32 -5.31
CA VAL A 444 18.37 24.33 -5.26
C VAL A 444 18.84 24.39 -3.80
N PHE A 445 18.26 25.26 -2.97
CA PHE A 445 18.64 25.37 -1.55
C PHE A 445 18.11 24.24 -0.68
N SER A 446 16.90 23.76 -0.95
CA SER A 446 16.31 22.58 -0.27
C SER A 446 17.15 21.32 -0.47
N CYS A 447 17.85 21.24 -1.60
CA CYS A 447 18.77 20.14 -1.94
C CYS A 447 20.23 20.39 -1.50
N SER A 448 20.50 21.44 -0.73
CA SER A 448 21.85 21.86 -0.39
C SER A 448 22.65 20.77 0.35
N ALA A 449 23.97 20.78 0.12
CA ALA A 449 24.86 19.80 0.72
C ALA A 449 25.00 19.99 2.24
N ASN A 450 25.08 18.86 2.94
CA ASN A 450 25.28 18.81 4.39
C ASN A 450 26.67 18.32 4.77
N ARG A 451 27.12 18.71 5.98
CA ARG A 451 28.32 18.13 6.58
C ARG A 451 28.15 16.62 6.81
N LYS A 452 29.23 15.86 6.64
CA LYS A 452 29.24 14.38 6.81
C LYS A 452 28.87 13.96 8.24
N ASP A 453 29.29 14.76 9.22
CA ASP A 453 28.92 14.57 10.62
C ASP A 453 27.50 15.09 10.87
N ARG A 454 26.62 14.20 11.32
CA ARG A 454 25.19 14.49 11.55
C ARG A 454 24.92 15.47 12.69
N ARG A 455 25.93 15.73 13.52
CA ARG A 455 25.84 16.64 14.67
C ARG A 455 26.19 18.08 14.31
N LYS A 456 26.90 18.29 13.21
CA LYS A 456 27.33 19.61 12.76
C LYS A 456 26.22 20.32 11.98
N THR A 457 26.23 21.64 12.04
CA THR A 457 25.38 22.54 11.23
C THR A 457 25.57 22.30 9.73
N ALA A 458 24.56 22.63 8.93
CA ALA A 458 24.63 22.53 7.47
C ALA A 458 25.68 23.50 6.88
N TYR A 459 26.03 23.33 5.61
CA TYR A 459 26.89 24.35 4.96
C TYR A 459 26.13 25.63 4.66
N VAL A 460 24.83 25.53 4.39
CA VAL A 460 23.92 26.66 4.17
C VAL A 460 23.46 27.21 5.52
N LEU A 461 23.42 28.54 5.63
CA LEU A 461 23.02 29.29 6.84
C LEU A 461 21.52 29.61 6.90
N LEU A 462 20.85 29.59 5.75
CA LEU A 462 19.41 29.86 5.63
C LEU A 462 18.58 28.88 6.48
N SER A 463 17.61 29.42 7.22
CA SER A 463 16.65 28.61 7.98
C SER A 463 15.66 27.90 7.05
N TYR A 464 14.79 27.07 7.60
CA TYR A 464 13.73 26.43 6.81
C TYR A 464 12.75 27.46 6.26
N GLU A 465 12.40 28.45 7.09
CA GLU A 465 11.55 29.58 6.74
C GLU A 465 12.22 30.45 5.67
N ASP A 466 13.52 30.75 5.84
CA ASP A 466 14.26 31.51 4.83
C ASP A 466 14.28 30.79 3.48
N ILE A 467 14.53 29.47 3.46
CA ILE A 467 14.53 28.65 2.23
C ILE A 467 13.16 28.66 1.57
N ALA A 468 12.10 28.59 2.36
CA ALA A 468 10.73 28.65 1.87
C ALA A 468 10.42 29.97 1.18
N GLU A 469 11.16 31.06 1.43
CA GLU A 469 10.98 32.37 0.81
C GLU A 469 12.11 32.75 -0.17
N VAL A 470 13.03 31.83 -0.49
CA VAL A 470 14.17 32.15 -1.36
C VAL A 470 13.70 32.45 -2.79
N THR A 471 14.14 33.60 -3.29
CA THR A 471 13.98 34.02 -4.69
C THR A 471 15.30 33.96 -5.47
N ILE A 472 15.22 34.17 -6.79
CA ILE A 472 16.37 34.18 -7.70
C ILE A 472 17.43 35.23 -7.32
N HIS A 473 17.07 36.24 -6.53
CA HIS A 473 17.98 37.30 -6.08
C HIS A 473 19.16 36.78 -5.24
N LYS A 474 19.00 35.66 -4.51
CA LYS A 474 20.10 35.03 -3.75
C LYS A 474 21.26 34.57 -4.65
N PHE A 475 21.02 34.37 -5.95
CA PHE A 475 22.04 34.03 -6.94
C PHE A 475 22.67 35.25 -7.63
N LYS A 476 22.23 36.47 -7.31
CA LYS A 476 22.70 37.75 -7.89
C LYS A 476 23.59 38.57 -6.93
N THR A 477 24.12 37.93 -5.89
CA THR A 477 25.11 38.53 -4.97
C THR A 477 26.39 37.70 -4.97
N LEU A 478 27.55 38.36 -4.81
CA LEU A 478 28.83 37.69 -4.56
C LEU A 478 29.27 37.80 -3.08
N ASP A 479 28.52 38.54 -2.27
CA ASP A 479 28.60 38.39 -0.82
C ASP A 479 27.73 37.21 -0.41
N LEU A 480 28.37 36.14 0.03
CA LEU A 480 27.74 34.86 0.37
C LEU A 480 27.74 34.61 1.88
N SER A 481 28.05 35.64 2.67
CA SER A 481 28.21 35.56 4.12
C SER A 481 26.91 35.17 4.84
N ASP A 482 25.76 35.52 4.29
CA ASP A 482 24.43 35.14 4.77
C ASP A 482 23.93 33.80 4.20
N ILE A 483 24.66 33.21 3.24
CA ILE A 483 24.24 31.99 2.55
C ILE A 483 25.03 30.78 3.02
N PHE A 484 26.35 30.88 3.16
CA PHE A 484 27.20 29.73 3.46
C PHE A 484 28.17 29.95 4.61
N THR A 485 28.43 28.88 5.36
CA THR A 485 29.56 28.82 6.29
C THR A 485 30.90 28.58 5.60
N ARG A 486 30.90 27.86 4.46
CA ARG A 486 32.11 27.50 3.71
C ARG A 486 31.79 26.97 2.31
N VAL A 487 32.55 27.39 1.30
CA VAL A 487 32.43 26.93 -0.10
C VAL A 487 33.79 26.85 -0.80
N GLN A 488 33.87 26.11 -1.92
CA GLN A 488 34.92 26.27 -2.92
C GLN A 488 34.35 26.98 -4.15
N ALA A 489 34.85 28.18 -4.45
CA ALA A 489 34.42 28.94 -5.59
C ALA A 489 35.37 28.74 -6.79
N ARG A 490 34.80 28.61 -7.99
CA ARG A 490 35.54 28.56 -9.26
C ARG A 490 34.97 29.58 -10.24
N LEU A 491 35.85 30.36 -10.85
CA LEU A 491 35.48 31.23 -11.97
C LEU A 491 35.26 30.38 -13.23
N CYS A 492 34.07 30.47 -13.81
CA CYS A 492 33.67 29.69 -14.98
C CYS A 492 33.75 30.54 -16.26
N ASN A 493 34.39 29.99 -17.29
CA ASN A 493 34.34 30.54 -18.65
C ASN A 493 32.96 30.25 -19.29
N ALA A 494 32.70 30.82 -20.47
CA ALA A 494 31.43 30.66 -21.17
C ALA A 494 31.07 29.18 -21.41
N GLU A 495 32.03 28.37 -21.88
CA GLU A 495 31.82 26.94 -22.14
C GLU A 495 31.40 26.16 -20.87
N THR A 496 32.08 26.40 -19.74
CA THR A 496 31.71 25.75 -18.47
C THR A 496 30.35 26.23 -17.97
N TRP A 497 30.03 27.51 -18.19
CA TRP A 497 28.74 28.08 -17.80
C TRP A 497 27.59 27.52 -18.63
N ASP A 498 27.78 27.36 -19.94
CA ASP A 498 26.79 26.73 -20.84
C ASP A 498 26.57 25.25 -20.49
N MET A 499 27.65 24.53 -20.16
CA MET A 499 27.56 23.16 -19.66
C MET A 499 26.73 23.08 -18.36
N LEU A 500 26.89 24.04 -17.44
CA LEU A 500 26.08 24.09 -16.22
C LEU A 500 24.62 24.38 -16.53
N PHE A 501 24.33 25.29 -17.47
CA PHE A 501 22.97 25.54 -17.91
C PHE A 501 22.31 24.25 -18.44
N ASP A 502 23.00 23.49 -19.29
CA ASP A 502 22.46 22.24 -19.83
C ASP A 502 22.27 21.15 -18.76
N ARG A 503 22.93 21.27 -17.59
CA ARG A 503 22.69 20.38 -16.44
C ARG A 503 21.47 20.77 -15.62
N TYR A 504 21.22 22.07 -15.43
CA TYR A 504 20.06 22.56 -14.68
C TYR A 504 18.77 22.54 -15.52
N PHE A 505 18.90 22.88 -16.78
CA PHE A 505 17.84 22.95 -17.76
C PHE A 505 18.28 22.11 -18.96
N PRO A 506 18.10 20.79 -18.95
CA PRO A 506 18.52 19.90 -20.04
C PRO A 506 17.63 20.01 -21.29
N PRO A 507 18.16 19.69 -22.49
CA PRO A 507 17.46 19.86 -23.75
C PRO A 507 16.25 18.93 -23.90
N ARG A 508 15.40 19.21 -24.90
CA ARG A 508 14.28 18.34 -25.27
C ARG A 508 14.76 16.93 -25.61
N GLY A 509 13.94 15.93 -25.31
CA GLY A 509 14.30 14.52 -25.51
C GLY A 509 15.23 13.98 -24.42
N THR A 510 15.55 14.77 -23.40
CA THR A 510 16.19 14.24 -22.19
C THR A 510 15.19 13.29 -21.50
N PRO A 511 15.57 12.02 -21.27
CA PRO A 511 14.68 11.08 -20.61
C PRO A 511 14.39 11.54 -19.17
N PRO A 512 13.19 11.24 -18.63
CA PRO A 512 12.90 11.42 -17.21
C PRO A 512 13.99 10.77 -16.37
N ILE A 513 14.56 11.53 -15.43
CA ILE A 513 15.66 11.01 -14.60
C ILE A 513 15.07 10.12 -13.52
N VAL A 514 15.52 8.88 -13.51
CA VAL A 514 15.17 7.92 -12.48
C VAL A 514 15.77 8.33 -11.13
N LYS A 515 14.97 8.32 -10.07
CA LYS A 515 15.43 8.56 -8.69
C LYS A 515 16.58 7.58 -8.37
N GLY A 516 17.77 8.11 -8.08
CA GLY A 516 18.98 7.32 -7.77
C GLY A 516 20.11 7.45 -8.79
N GLU A 517 19.82 7.79 -10.05
CA GLU A 517 20.86 8.00 -11.10
C GLU A 517 21.56 9.34 -10.96
N LYS A 518 20.81 10.38 -10.58
CA LYS A 518 21.35 11.69 -10.23
C LYS A 518 20.95 12.06 -8.81
N GLN A 519 21.92 12.56 -8.05
CA GLN A 519 21.73 13.14 -6.74
C GLN A 519 21.05 14.52 -6.88
N ASN A 520 20.10 14.81 -6.00
CA ASN A 520 19.33 16.06 -5.91
C ASN A 520 18.30 16.31 -7.02
N PHE A 521 18.68 16.28 -8.31
CA PHE A 521 17.78 16.68 -9.40
C PHE A 521 16.40 15.98 -9.40
N PRO A 522 16.31 14.64 -9.27
CA PRO A 522 15.01 13.94 -9.30
C PRO A 522 14.12 14.20 -8.08
N TYR A 523 14.67 14.82 -7.04
CA TYR A 523 13.96 15.14 -5.79
C TYR A 523 13.55 16.61 -5.72
N THR A 524 13.65 17.34 -6.82
CA THR A 524 13.18 18.74 -6.91
C THR A 524 11.81 18.78 -7.58
N TYR A 525 11.07 19.85 -7.35
CA TYR A 525 9.80 20.11 -8.02
C TYR A 525 10.01 20.64 -9.44
N TYR A 526 10.94 21.60 -9.62
CA TYR A 526 11.13 22.26 -10.91
C TYR A 526 11.70 21.32 -11.99
N TYR A 527 12.60 20.39 -11.62
CA TYR A 527 13.38 19.65 -12.62
C TYR A 527 12.56 18.58 -13.36
N PRO A 528 11.76 17.71 -12.69
CA PRO A 528 10.86 16.79 -13.39
C PRO A 528 9.85 17.53 -14.27
N ARG A 529 9.30 18.65 -13.78
CA ARG A 529 8.36 19.50 -14.54
C ARG A 529 9.01 20.17 -15.74
N TRP A 530 10.27 20.57 -15.63
CA TRP A 530 11.04 21.04 -16.78
C TRP A 530 11.19 19.93 -17.84
N ILE A 531 11.55 18.70 -17.44
CA ILE A 531 11.64 17.58 -18.37
C ILE A 531 10.29 17.31 -19.05
N ASP A 532 9.20 17.28 -18.27
CA ASP A 532 7.84 17.09 -18.78
C ASP A 532 7.45 18.18 -19.78
N LEU A 533 7.60 19.45 -19.39
CA LEU A 533 7.36 20.61 -20.26
C LEU A 533 8.13 20.47 -21.58
N MET A 534 9.44 20.24 -21.51
CA MET A 534 10.29 20.15 -22.70
C MET A 534 9.94 18.97 -23.61
N ASN A 535 9.43 17.86 -23.06
CA ASN A 535 8.99 16.70 -23.83
C ASN A 535 7.58 16.87 -24.42
N ARG A 536 6.72 17.66 -23.76
CA ARG A 536 5.37 18.00 -24.24
C ARG A 536 5.37 19.06 -25.34
N VAL A 537 6.39 19.93 -25.39
CA VAL A 537 6.56 20.89 -26.48
C VAL A 537 6.66 20.15 -27.83
N GLU A 538 5.78 20.53 -28.77
CA GLU A 538 5.59 19.83 -30.04
C GLU A 538 6.82 19.89 -30.95
N THR A 539 7.48 21.05 -31.02
CA THR A 539 8.54 21.30 -32.00
C THR A 539 9.89 21.61 -31.35
N GLU A 540 10.97 21.17 -32.01
CA GLU A 540 12.33 21.46 -31.57
C GLU A 540 12.64 22.96 -31.58
N ARG A 541 12.03 23.70 -32.52
CA ARG A 541 12.14 25.16 -32.60
C ARG A 541 11.52 25.83 -31.37
N ALA A 542 10.33 25.40 -30.95
CA ALA A 542 9.67 25.93 -29.76
C ALA A 542 10.46 25.61 -28.49
N ALA A 543 10.95 24.37 -28.38
CA ALA A 543 11.82 23.95 -27.28
C ALA A 543 13.09 24.82 -27.18
N LYS A 544 13.74 25.09 -28.32
CA LYS A 544 14.90 25.98 -28.37
C LYS A 544 14.56 27.41 -27.92
N LEU A 545 13.42 27.96 -28.33
CA LEU A 545 12.99 29.30 -27.91
C LEU A 545 12.78 29.40 -26.40
N ILE A 546 12.09 28.43 -25.79
CA ILE A 546 11.92 28.37 -24.32
C ILE A 546 13.28 28.33 -23.63
N ARG A 547 14.18 27.44 -24.09
CA ARG A 547 15.54 27.33 -23.55
C ARG A 547 16.32 28.63 -23.68
N ASP A 548 16.24 29.31 -24.81
CA ASP A 548 16.99 30.55 -25.05
C ASP A 548 16.52 31.68 -24.12
N GLU A 549 15.22 31.77 -23.83
CA GLU A 549 14.68 32.73 -22.85
C GLU A 549 15.11 32.40 -21.42
N VAL A 550 15.00 31.13 -21.01
CA VAL A 550 15.47 30.68 -19.69
C VAL A 550 16.99 30.87 -19.57
N ARG A 551 17.75 30.69 -20.66
CA ARG A 551 19.20 30.92 -20.71
C ARG A 551 19.55 32.39 -20.49
N LYS A 552 18.74 33.34 -20.98
CA LYS A 552 18.96 34.77 -20.66
C LYS A 552 18.84 35.02 -19.16
N LYS A 553 17.83 34.47 -18.50
CA LYS A 553 17.65 34.57 -17.04
C LYS A 553 18.79 33.88 -16.28
N PHE A 554 19.17 32.68 -16.68
CA PHE A 554 20.29 31.95 -16.07
C PHE A 554 21.63 32.70 -16.21
N ASN A 555 21.86 33.35 -17.36
CA ASN A 555 23.05 34.16 -17.61
C ASN A 555 23.11 35.46 -16.77
N ALA A 556 21.99 35.89 -16.19
CA ALA A 556 21.94 37.01 -15.25
C ALA A 556 22.35 36.60 -13.82
N LEU A 557 22.55 35.32 -13.54
CA LEU A 557 22.99 34.83 -12.23
C LEU A 557 24.50 35.06 -12.07
N HIS A 558 24.91 35.55 -10.90
CA HIS A 558 26.31 35.80 -10.56
C HIS A 558 27.01 34.51 -10.15
N TRP A 559 26.28 33.57 -9.55
CA TRP A 559 26.77 32.25 -9.19
C TRP A 559 25.66 31.21 -9.20
N VAL A 560 26.03 29.94 -9.31
CA VAL A 560 25.15 28.77 -9.10
C VAL A 560 25.96 27.66 -8.43
N PRO A 561 25.32 26.65 -7.81
CA PRO A 561 26.04 25.46 -7.38
C PRO A 561 26.73 24.80 -8.56
N PHE A 562 27.96 24.35 -8.35
CA PHE A 562 28.69 23.63 -9.39
C PHE A 562 28.10 22.22 -9.54
N ALA A 563 27.14 22.07 -10.46
CA ALA A 563 26.54 20.79 -10.77
C ALA A 563 27.57 19.85 -11.40
N GLY A 564 27.62 18.61 -10.92
CA GLY A 564 28.32 17.49 -11.55
C GLY A 564 27.46 16.83 -12.62
N SER A 565 27.98 15.82 -13.32
CA SER A 565 27.17 15.03 -14.27
C SER A 565 26.04 14.26 -13.58
N ASP A 566 26.26 13.89 -12.32
CA ASP A 566 25.39 13.04 -11.50
C ASP A 566 24.79 13.76 -10.29
N ARG A 567 25.02 15.06 -10.07
CA ARG A 567 24.59 15.76 -8.85
C ARG A 567 24.43 17.26 -9.01
N MET A 568 23.47 17.85 -8.32
CA MET A 568 23.30 19.31 -8.31
C MET A 568 24.39 20.00 -7.48
N TRP A 569 24.72 19.43 -6.32
CA TRP A 569 25.74 19.97 -5.42
C TRP A 569 26.99 19.09 -5.45
N THR A 570 28.01 19.51 -6.20
CA THR A 570 29.33 18.88 -6.08
C THR A 570 29.96 19.27 -4.74
N THR A 571 30.43 18.28 -4.00
CA THR A 571 31.13 18.49 -2.72
C THR A 571 32.49 17.80 -2.77
N GLY A 572 33.54 18.49 -2.33
CA GLY A 572 34.86 17.88 -2.26
C GLY A 572 35.93 18.84 -1.77
N THR A 573 37.16 18.37 -1.75
CA THR A 573 38.36 19.19 -1.57
C THR A 573 39.14 19.19 -2.89
N SER A 574 39.02 20.24 -3.67
CA SER A 574 39.88 20.44 -4.84
C SER A 574 41.22 21.05 -4.39
N SER A 575 42.32 20.48 -4.86
CA SER A 575 43.67 21.07 -4.76
C SER A 575 44.05 21.85 -6.02
N SER A 576 43.15 21.92 -7.01
CA SER A 576 43.38 22.65 -8.25
C SER A 576 43.44 24.15 -7.99
N LYS A 577 44.39 24.83 -8.63
CA LYS A 577 44.52 26.30 -8.61
C LYS A 577 43.28 27.03 -9.17
N LEU A 578 42.37 26.29 -9.82
CA LEU A 578 41.12 26.83 -10.36
C LEU A 578 40.03 27.05 -9.30
N TYR A 579 40.20 26.51 -8.09
CA TYR A 579 39.25 26.65 -7.00
C TYR A 579 39.87 27.47 -5.85
N VAL A 580 39.10 28.38 -5.29
CA VAL A 580 39.44 29.12 -4.07
C VAL A 580 38.53 28.68 -2.94
N LEU A 581 39.13 28.26 -1.84
CA LEU A 581 38.41 27.89 -0.61
C LEU A 581 38.07 29.15 0.19
N LEU A 582 36.81 29.32 0.56
CA LEU A 582 36.32 30.44 1.35
C LEU A 582 35.59 29.93 2.61
N PRO A 583 35.91 30.44 3.81
CA PRO A 583 36.96 31.42 4.10
C PRO A 583 38.37 30.78 4.00
N ALA A 584 39.40 31.59 3.79
CA ALA A 584 40.80 31.14 3.69
C ALA A 584 41.41 30.80 5.07
N ASP A 585 40.77 29.90 5.82
CA ASP A 585 41.10 29.56 7.21
C ASP A 585 42.01 28.32 7.37
N GLY A 586 42.51 27.77 6.26
CA GLY A 586 43.41 26.62 6.25
C GLY A 586 42.73 25.25 6.48
N HIS A 587 41.40 25.20 6.62
CA HIS A 587 40.70 23.95 6.89
C HIS A 587 40.59 23.04 5.65
N ARG A 588 41.10 21.80 5.73
CA ARG A 588 41.12 20.83 4.60
C ARG A 588 39.90 19.89 4.52
N GLY A 589 38.71 20.42 4.77
CA GLY A 589 37.47 19.61 4.81
C GLY A 589 36.69 19.70 3.50
N SER A 590 35.99 18.63 3.11
CA SER A 590 35.03 18.68 1.99
C SER A 590 34.03 19.81 2.21
N CYS A 591 33.64 20.53 1.16
CA CYS A 591 32.59 21.55 1.20
C CYS A 591 31.95 21.69 -0.19
N PRO A 592 30.79 22.38 -0.29
CA PRO A 592 30.10 22.58 -1.55
C PRO A 592 30.91 23.42 -2.53
N TRP A 593 30.82 23.09 -3.80
CA TRP A 593 31.44 23.85 -4.88
C TRP A 593 30.42 24.79 -5.52
N ILE A 594 30.84 26.00 -5.83
CA ILE A 594 30.04 26.99 -6.56
C ILE A 594 30.77 27.44 -7.83
N ALA A 595 29.99 27.69 -8.87
CA ALA A 595 30.42 28.28 -10.12
C ALA A 595 30.13 29.78 -10.10
N VAL A 596 31.15 30.60 -10.33
CA VAL A 596 31.03 32.07 -10.43
C VAL A 596 31.00 32.46 -11.89
N ASN A 597 30.01 33.24 -12.28
CA ASN A 597 29.83 33.72 -13.64
C ASN A 597 30.83 34.85 -13.94
N ALA A 598 31.76 34.62 -14.86
CA ALA A 598 32.78 35.59 -15.24
C ALA A 598 32.22 36.90 -15.84
N ARG A 599 30.93 36.95 -16.20
CA ARG A 599 30.27 38.16 -16.71
C ARG A 599 29.97 39.19 -15.63
N HIS A 600 29.80 38.76 -14.38
CA HIS A 600 29.28 39.60 -13.29
C HIS A 600 30.28 39.85 -12.16
N GLY A 601 31.46 39.24 -12.22
CA GLY A 601 32.52 39.49 -11.25
C GLY A 601 33.71 38.56 -11.43
N LYS A 602 34.68 38.73 -10.53
CA LYS A 602 35.88 37.91 -10.42
C LYS A 602 35.83 37.09 -9.13
N LEU A 603 36.73 36.12 -9.03
CA LEU A 603 36.82 35.26 -7.86
C LEU A 603 37.21 36.03 -6.58
N GLU A 604 37.92 37.15 -6.73
CA GLU A 604 38.30 38.08 -5.64
C GLU A 604 37.11 38.86 -5.07
N ASP A 605 35.99 38.93 -5.80
CA ASP A 605 34.78 39.64 -5.37
C ASP A 605 33.89 38.76 -4.47
N VAL A 606 34.17 37.46 -4.36
CA VAL A 606 33.39 36.52 -3.54
C VAL A 606 33.78 36.66 -2.07
N ARG A 607 32.83 37.08 -1.24
CA ARG A 607 33.04 37.32 0.20
C ARG A 607 32.27 36.31 1.06
N LEU A 608 32.89 35.93 2.18
CA LEU A 608 32.30 35.05 3.19
C LEU A 608 32.86 35.44 4.57
N CYS A 609 32.06 36.14 5.37
CA CYS A 609 32.42 36.61 6.71
C CYS A 609 32.31 35.50 7.76
N ARG A 610 33.12 35.61 8.81
CA ARG A 610 33.27 34.59 9.86
C ARG A 610 32.51 35.04 11.11
N GLU A 611 31.36 34.44 11.40
CA GLU A 611 30.81 34.42 12.77
C GLU A 611 31.17 33.08 13.43
N GLU A 612 31.57 33.12 14.70
CA GLU A 612 31.99 31.96 15.47
C GLU A 612 30.80 31.00 15.71
N ASP A 613 30.93 29.73 15.30
CA ASP A 613 29.91 28.67 15.45
C ASP A 613 29.60 28.47 16.97
N PRO A 614 28.35 28.62 17.45
CA PRO A 614 28.02 28.36 18.85
C PRO A 614 28.10 26.85 19.15
N ASP A 615 28.84 26.51 20.21
CA ASP A 615 29.22 25.13 20.57
C ASP A 615 27.98 24.23 20.87
N PRO A 616 27.90 23.01 20.32
CA PRO A 616 26.74 22.14 20.55
C PRO A 616 26.78 21.46 21.92
N VAL A 617 25.74 21.70 22.73
CA VAL A 617 25.47 21.12 24.05
C VAL A 617 25.62 19.58 24.06
N GLU A 618 26.53 19.07 24.89
CA GLU A 618 26.74 17.64 25.10
C GLU A 618 25.60 16.98 25.90
N ARG A 619 25.12 15.80 25.45
CA ARG A 619 24.30 14.88 26.26
C ARG A 619 24.86 13.45 26.25
N PRO A 620 24.64 12.67 27.33
CA PRO A 620 25.40 11.45 27.61
C PRO A 620 24.94 10.25 26.78
N ARG A 621 25.89 9.37 26.43
CA ARG A 621 25.71 8.20 25.56
C ARG A 621 25.28 6.96 26.36
N LYS A 622 24.27 6.21 25.90
CA LYS A 622 24.11 4.76 26.16
C LYS A 622 24.42 3.98 24.89
N ARG A 623 25.34 3.01 24.98
CA ARG A 623 25.70 2.08 23.89
C ARG A 623 24.88 0.80 24.02
N ILE A 624 24.24 0.37 22.93
CA ILE A 624 23.76 -1.01 22.74
C ILE A 624 24.46 -1.55 21.49
N ARG A 625 25.08 -2.72 21.61
CA ARG A 625 25.66 -3.50 20.50
C ARG A 625 24.62 -4.51 20.01
N LEU A 626 24.50 -4.66 18.70
CA LEU A 626 23.85 -5.80 18.05
C LEU A 626 24.82 -6.36 17.01
N ASP A 627 25.07 -7.66 17.11
CA ASP A 627 25.98 -8.43 16.25
C ASP A 627 25.23 -9.06 15.05
N ARG A 628 25.89 -8.96 13.89
CA ARG A 628 26.02 -9.87 12.72
C ARG A 628 24.82 -10.69 12.19
N ASN A 629 24.55 -10.51 10.88
CA ASN A 629 23.90 -11.48 9.98
C ASN A 629 24.96 -12.23 9.11
N PRO A 630 24.67 -13.45 8.60
CA PRO A 630 25.57 -14.28 7.79
C PRO A 630 25.38 -14.08 6.25
N PRO A 631 26.26 -14.67 5.40
CA PRO A 631 26.40 -14.31 3.98
C PRO A 631 25.50 -15.07 2.99
N ASN A 632 25.27 -14.43 1.83
CA ASN A 632 24.58 -14.90 0.62
C ASN A 632 25.30 -16.08 -0.06
N VAL A 633 24.53 -16.90 -0.76
CA VAL A 633 24.97 -17.92 -1.72
C VAL A 633 24.45 -17.53 -3.10
N ASP A 634 25.35 -17.55 -4.09
CA ASP A 634 25.11 -17.24 -5.51
C ASP A 634 24.51 -18.45 -6.26
N ASP A 635 23.68 -18.21 -7.28
CA ASP A 635 23.23 -19.22 -8.25
C ASP A 635 23.08 -18.57 -9.65
N PRO A 636 23.69 -19.12 -10.73
CA PRO A 636 23.57 -18.59 -12.09
C PRO A 636 22.74 -19.47 -13.04
N ASP A 637 22.34 -18.84 -14.15
CA ASP A 637 21.89 -19.36 -15.46
C ASP A 637 20.39 -19.67 -15.67
N LEU A 638 19.72 -18.81 -16.46
CA LEU A 638 18.55 -19.14 -17.27
C LEU A 638 18.64 -18.45 -18.65
N PRO A 639 18.27 -19.11 -19.76
CA PRO A 639 18.28 -18.52 -21.10
C PRO A 639 16.94 -17.84 -21.42
N GLU A 640 17.02 -16.62 -21.99
CA GLU A 640 15.90 -15.85 -22.54
C GLU A 640 15.77 -16.15 -24.05
N GLU A 641 14.52 -16.25 -24.55
CA GLU A 641 14.04 -15.98 -25.94
C GLU A 641 12.87 -16.87 -26.47
N GLU A 642 12.18 -17.69 -25.66
CA GLU A 642 10.95 -18.43 -26.09
C GLU A 642 9.63 -17.98 -25.43
N GLU A 643 9.62 -16.94 -24.58
CA GLU A 643 8.42 -16.57 -23.79
C GLU A 643 7.39 -15.67 -24.50
N GLU A 644 7.77 -14.87 -25.52
CA GLU A 644 6.84 -13.87 -26.09
C GLU A 644 5.75 -14.44 -27.03
N GLU A 645 5.95 -15.63 -27.61
CA GLU A 645 4.96 -16.23 -28.53
C GLU A 645 3.87 -17.02 -27.77
N ASN A 646 4.20 -17.60 -26.62
CA ASN A 646 3.24 -18.31 -25.76
C ASN A 646 2.25 -17.35 -25.06
N GLU A 647 2.69 -16.14 -24.68
CA GLU A 647 1.83 -15.17 -24.00
C GLU A 647 0.66 -14.69 -24.89
N ARG A 648 0.82 -14.66 -26.21
CA ARG A 648 -0.25 -14.20 -27.13
C ARG A 648 -1.35 -15.24 -27.35
N GLU A 649 -1.01 -16.52 -27.38
CA GLU A 649 -2.01 -17.60 -27.49
C GLU A 649 -2.80 -17.77 -26.17
N GLU A 650 -2.14 -17.56 -25.02
CA GLU A 650 -2.77 -17.66 -23.69
C GLU A 650 -3.83 -16.56 -23.46
N VAL A 651 -3.56 -15.33 -23.92
CA VAL A 651 -4.51 -14.19 -23.82
C VAL A 651 -5.78 -14.40 -24.65
N ALA A 652 -5.68 -14.98 -25.85
CA ALA A 652 -6.84 -15.27 -26.70
C ALA A 652 -7.78 -16.31 -26.06
N GLY A 653 -7.22 -17.36 -25.44
CA GLY A 653 -8.00 -18.38 -24.75
C GLY A 653 -8.78 -17.84 -23.52
N LEU A 654 -8.22 -16.86 -22.81
CA LEU A 654 -8.90 -16.24 -21.66
C LEU A 654 -10.14 -15.42 -22.09
N GLN A 655 -10.08 -14.73 -23.22
CA GLN A 655 -11.21 -13.94 -23.75
C GLN A 655 -12.37 -14.83 -24.21
N GLU A 656 -12.08 -15.95 -24.89
CA GLU A 656 -13.09 -16.92 -25.30
C GLU A 656 -13.77 -17.58 -24.08
N ASN A 657 -12.99 -17.92 -23.05
CA ASN A 657 -13.52 -18.46 -21.80
C ASN A 657 -14.44 -17.47 -21.08
N ALA A 658 -14.10 -16.18 -21.06
CA ALA A 658 -14.94 -15.15 -20.46
C ALA A 658 -16.27 -14.96 -21.24
N ALA A 659 -16.22 -14.98 -22.57
CA ALA A 659 -17.43 -14.86 -23.41
C ALA A 659 -18.38 -16.06 -23.24
N ASN A 660 -17.84 -17.28 -23.27
CA ASN A 660 -18.61 -18.50 -23.00
C ASN A 660 -19.20 -18.50 -21.59
N PHE A 661 -18.47 -17.94 -20.63
CA PHE A 661 -18.94 -17.80 -19.25
C PHE A 661 -20.13 -16.82 -19.13
N TYR A 662 -20.11 -15.69 -19.84
CA TYR A 662 -21.23 -14.73 -19.87
C TYR A 662 -22.50 -15.32 -20.50
N LEU A 663 -22.36 -16.10 -21.58
CA LEU A 663 -23.47 -16.83 -22.18
C LEU A 663 -24.10 -17.83 -21.20
N MET A 664 -23.26 -18.53 -20.44
CA MET A 664 -23.71 -19.53 -19.46
C MET A 664 -24.46 -18.92 -18.26
N LEU A 665 -24.03 -17.74 -17.78
CA LEU A 665 -24.76 -17.03 -16.72
C LEU A 665 -26.17 -16.63 -17.17
N ARG A 666 -26.32 -16.27 -18.45
CA ARG A 666 -27.59 -15.87 -19.03
C ARG A 666 -28.55 -17.05 -19.22
N GLU A 667 -28.02 -18.22 -19.61
CA GLU A 667 -28.81 -19.46 -19.69
C GLU A 667 -29.36 -19.88 -18.32
N GLU A 668 -28.59 -19.72 -17.23
CA GLU A 668 -29.06 -20.03 -15.87
C GLU A 668 -30.09 -19.03 -15.32
N GLU A 669 -30.01 -17.74 -15.69
CA GLU A 669 -31.07 -16.76 -15.38
C GLU A 669 -32.39 -17.10 -16.09
N GLU A 670 -32.31 -17.59 -17.33
CA GLU A 670 -33.46 -18.01 -18.11
C GLU A 670 -34.07 -19.32 -17.53
N GLU A 671 -33.26 -20.33 -17.21
CA GLU A 671 -33.73 -21.58 -16.57
C GLU A 671 -34.28 -21.38 -15.16
N GLY A 672 -33.73 -20.43 -14.38
CA GLY A 672 -34.22 -20.10 -13.04
C GLY A 672 -35.56 -19.35 -13.04
N SER A 673 -35.91 -18.69 -14.15
CA SER A 673 -37.17 -17.94 -14.30
C SER A 673 -38.37 -18.82 -14.65
N ASP A 674 -38.13 -20.03 -15.18
CA ASP A 674 -39.17 -20.99 -15.54
C ASP A 674 -39.57 -21.93 -14.37
N GLU A 675 -38.87 -21.87 -13.24
CA GLU A 675 -39.16 -22.66 -12.01
C GLU A 675 -39.86 -21.86 -10.87
N GLU A 676 -40.20 -20.58 -11.06
CA GLU A 676 -41.16 -19.82 -10.22
C GLU A 676 -42.57 -19.82 -10.83
#